data_AF-A0AAI8LLK7-F1
#
_entry.id   AF-A0AAI8LLK7-F1
#
_cell.length_a   1.000
_cell.length_b   1.000
_cell.length_c   1.000
_cell.angle_alpha   90.00
_cell.angle_beta   90.00
_cell.angle_gamma   90.00
#
_symmetry.space_group_name_H-M   'P 1'
#
loop_
_entity.id
_entity.type
_entity.pdbx_description
1 polymer ?
#
loop_
_entity_poly.entity_id
_entity_poly.type
_entity_poly.pdbx_seq_one_letter_code
_entity_poly.pdbx_strand_id
1 'polypeptide(L)'
;MADRKVGEITVPTEPVSRATKITGFTFKSYDKNTGVLQFNIENQDGSPTDLIDATVRLFMYIYQGEEKKEFPIFDNQIITESYMQGIVKYPIPDMLLSYEGKVDANVYIDFPDGSHTDNLAFTFNIEKSVIDNNVQLNGEYYFKDFQQLLDGVKQEATDAVNAALTNVDSTIEKANQQINEFVEGATQAIDQTVDEVTEQLQATQTKIDTVSQNVTSAQNNLKAVEDKMNQTNQQISDLGKLKKMYSNSIDFGGYDYSGRANLAPNLDFSKFSGNGITMTKPLACFKDHETYLELDSSDPSAVNTSRYIYVPNCSALLPNNTYIMTVPIMINANFDDFRTAFTLRTRDGTALGTINPPRENVGTWQNVTKVFTVPGNLKFDTTYLQFWQPMEGNGKIYIGYDIKIEKVNSTSDTATPYQPNLLDAPYYLSKVPLGENLIKPESQQPVTNSNYLIKTYNTKPMVKGKKYTITLEGTKPTTQVFRPLFTQDSGSPWGVGDLKPVEGLTDIWSATFTASADSHPTSPLVRIYQAPNTSVGQCTIKWLKLEEGDTRTPNISQFKYFGEGLKDSNNPNDYSWDITPEYTEKGLNNMVSLTEPQLVEGLKNFEDGLQIAGEEVATVAESTGWLALTLVDGFEVAENNPPQYKITYQANGDNEIEFRGEFQLTGGTKFTKDTSYYPFGRANQATNIPNELKPDRTAFGYGATSTGVGGRLAVTTTPTFVFIPGDSDGTYCSISPLRYTQTKK
;
A
#
# COMPACT_ATOMS: atom_id res chain seq x y z
N MET A 1 133.36 21.88 10.82
CA MET A 1 134.53 21.59 11.69
C MET A 1 135.79 21.95 10.90
N ALA A 2 136.91 22.25 11.55
CA ALA A 2 138.16 22.57 10.84
C ALA A 2 139.07 21.34 10.89
N ASP A 3 139.36 20.75 9.73
CA ASP A 3 140.20 19.56 9.61
C ASP A 3 141.66 19.96 9.90
N ARG A 4 142.18 19.55 11.06
CA ARG A 4 143.47 20.03 11.59
C ARG A 4 144.55 18.95 11.58
N LYS A 5 144.16 17.68 11.57
CA LYS A 5 145.06 16.53 11.52
C LYS A 5 144.51 15.50 10.53
N VAL A 6 145.02 15.53 9.30
CA VAL A 6 144.51 14.77 8.17
C VAL A 6 145.48 13.65 7.80
N GLY A 7 145.00 12.41 7.77
CA GLY A 7 145.70 11.27 7.19
C GLY A 7 145.21 11.06 5.75
N GLU A 8 146.00 11.47 4.77
CA GLU A 8 145.62 11.44 3.35
C GLU A 8 146.06 10.15 2.66
N ILE A 9 145.14 9.49 1.96
CA ILE A 9 145.38 8.21 1.31
C ILE A 9 144.75 8.15 -0.08
N THR A 10 145.58 7.84 -1.08
CA THR A 10 145.10 7.56 -2.44
C THR A 10 144.50 6.15 -2.52
N VAL A 11 143.28 6.07 -3.06
CA VAL A 11 142.49 4.85 -3.26
C VAL A 11 142.29 4.63 -4.77
N PRO A 12 143.06 3.74 -5.40
CA PRO A 12 143.00 3.52 -6.84
C PRO A 12 141.97 2.45 -7.22
N THR A 13 141.21 2.67 -8.30
CA THR A 13 140.17 1.74 -8.79
C THR A 13 140.67 0.80 -9.90
N GLU A 14 141.81 0.14 -9.67
CA GLU A 14 142.45 -0.77 -10.64
C GLU A 14 142.22 -2.25 -10.28
N PRO A 15 142.02 -3.15 -11.26
CA PRO A 15 141.80 -4.58 -11.02
C PRO A 15 143.13 -5.32 -10.77
N VAL A 16 143.86 -4.94 -9.72
CA VAL A 16 145.12 -5.57 -9.31
C VAL A 16 145.05 -6.02 -7.84
N SER A 17 145.60 -7.19 -7.54
CA SER A 17 145.70 -7.66 -6.16
C SER A 17 146.80 -6.88 -5.42
N ARG A 18 146.43 -6.13 -4.37
CA ARG A 18 147.33 -5.30 -3.57
C ARG A 18 147.44 -5.85 -2.15
N ALA A 19 148.66 -5.86 -1.60
CA ALA A 19 148.87 -6.11 -0.18
C ALA A 19 148.33 -4.94 0.66
N THR A 20 147.87 -5.21 1.88
CA THR A 20 147.35 -4.19 2.81
C THR A 20 148.38 -3.08 3.04
N LYS A 21 147.97 -1.82 2.85
CA LYS A 21 148.83 -0.66 3.00
C LYS A 21 148.99 -0.26 4.47
N ILE A 22 150.19 -0.37 5.01
CA ILE A 22 150.48 0.12 6.37
C ILE A 22 150.76 1.63 6.27
N THR A 23 149.85 2.46 6.76
CA THR A 23 149.93 3.93 6.57
C THR A 23 150.84 4.63 7.57
N GLY A 24 150.99 4.06 8.77
CA GLY A 24 151.70 4.70 9.89
C GLY A 24 150.95 5.86 10.53
N PHE A 25 149.69 6.15 10.15
CA PHE A 25 148.91 7.22 10.77
C PHE A 25 148.56 6.87 12.22
N THR A 26 148.70 7.85 13.12
CA THR A 26 148.32 7.72 14.54
C THR A 26 147.49 8.91 15.02
N PHE A 27 146.27 8.63 15.47
CA PHE A 27 145.40 9.61 16.15
C PHE A 27 145.42 9.39 17.67
N LYS A 28 145.18 10.44 18.45
CA LYS A 28 145.23 10.41 19.92
C LYS A 28 143.84 10.57 20.52
N SER A 29 143.58 9.98 21.70
CA SER A 29 142.27 10.06 22.38
C SER A 29 141.75 11.49 22.61
N TYR A 30 142.65 12.48 22.61
CA TYR A 30 142.32 13.90 22.78
C TYR A 30 142.05 14.65 21.45
N ASP A 31 142.24 14.02 20.29
CA ASP A 31 142.04 14.61 18.95
C ASP A 31 140.54 14.76 18.59
N LYS A 32 139.68 15.08 19.57
CA LYS A 32 138.22 15.17 19.43
C LYS A 32 137.84 16.22 18.39
N ASN A 33 136.93 15.85 17.47
CA ASN A 33 136.42 16.71 16.40
C ASN A 33 137.49 17.35 15.48
N THR A 34 138.70 16.79 15.41
CA THR A 34 139.82 17.37 14.62
C THR A 34 140.60 16.39 13.75
N GLY A 35 140.62 15.10 14.10
CA GLY A 35 141.26 14.05 13.31
C GLY A 35 140.37 13.54 12.17
N VAL A 36 140.92 13.46 10.95
CA VAL A 36 140.19 13.04 9.74
C VAL A 36 141.06 12.13 8.88
N LEU A 37 140.47 11.08 8.30
CA LEU A 37 141.05 10.34 7.17
C LEU A 37 140.48 10.89 5.87
N GLN A 38 141.34 11.29 4.94
CA GLN A 38 140.94 11.77 3.62
C GLN A 38 141.33 10.76 2.55
N PHE A 39 140.36 10.29 1.78
CA PHE A 39 140.49 9.37 0.67
C PHE A 39 140.45 10.15 -0.64
N ASN A 40 141.51 10.06 -1.43
CA ASN A 40 141.54 10.57 -2.80
C ASN A 40 141.34 9.38 -3.74
N ILE A 41 140.14 9.25 -4.31
CA ILE A 41 139.75 8.12 -5.15
C ILE A 41 140.11 8.44 -6.60
N GLU A 42 140.94 7.60 -7.21
CA GLU A 42 141.53 7.81 -8.54
C GLU A 42 141.25 6.65 -9.49
N ASN A 43 140.99 6.99 -10.77
CA ASN A 43 140.87 6.05 -11.87
C ASN A 43 142.25 5.46 -12.25
N GLN A 44 142.25 4.45 -13.12
CA GLN A 44 143.48 3.80 -13.61
C GLN A 44 144.49 4.74 -14.30
N ASP A 45 144.04 5.88 -14.82
CA ASP A 45 144.90 6.88 -15.46
C ASP A 45 145.42 7.95 -14.48
N GLY A 46 145.10 7.82 -13.18
CA GLY A 46 145.44 8.75 -12.11
C GLY A 46 144.56 9.99 -12.05
N SER A 47 143.52 10.10 -12.91
CA SER A 47 142.53 11.15 -12.80
C SER A 47 141.57 10.91 -11.63
N PRO A 48 140.99 11.95 -11.01
CA PRO A 48 139.99 11.75 -9.96
C PRO A 48 138.77 10.98 -10.44
N THR A 49 138.28 10.04 -9.63
CA THR A 49 137.04 9.30 -9.91
C THR A 49 135.81 10.18 -9.62
N ASP A 50 134.84 10.20 -10.54
CA ASP A 50 133.55 10.86 -10.31
C ASP A 50 132.69 10.01 -9.38
N LEU A 51 132.30 10.60 -8.25
CA LEU A 51 131.52 9.94 -7.20
C LEU A 51 130.07 10.42 -7.14
N ILE A 52 129.55 11.13 -8.16
CA ILE A 52 128.12 11.51 -8.21
C ILE A 52 127.25 10.26 -8.03
N ASP A 53 126.39 10.29 -7.01
CA ASP A 53 125.50 9.21 -6.59
C ASP A 53 126.19 7.88 -6.22
N ALA A 54 127.52 7.86 -6.08
CA ALA A 54 128.25 6.72 -5.53
C ALA A 54 128.34 6.82 -4.00
N THR A 55 128.28 5.67 -3.32
CA THR A 55 128.42 5.57 -1.86
C THR A 55 129.76 4.92 -1.52
N VAL A 56 130.64 5.68 -0.86
CA VAL A 56 131.88 5.14 -0.30
C VAL A 56 131.60 4.53 1.06
N ARG A 57 131.96 3.25 1.24
CA ARG A 57 131.83 2.54 2.51
C ARG A 57 133.19 2.27 3.11
N LEU A 58 133.27 2.44 4.42
CA LEU A 58 134.40 1.96 5.21
C LEU A 58 133.98 0.76 6.04
N PHE A 59 134.88 -0.20 6.12
CA PHE A 59 134.78 -1.31 7.06
C PHE A 59 136.03 -1.31 7.94
N MET A 60 135.83 -1.15 9.25
CA MET A 60 136.92 -1.07 10.22
C MET A 60 136.86 -2.20 11.25
N TYR A 61 138.02 -2.73 11.59
CA TYR A 61 138.19 -3.67 12.68
C TYR A 61 139.16 -3.13 13.72
N ILE A 62 138.77 -3.30 14.97
CA ILE A 62 139.58 -3.04 16.15
C ILE A 62 139.89 -4.36 16.86
N TYR A 63 140.93 -4.35 17.69
CA TYR A 63 141.40 -5.53 18.40
C TYR A 63 141.22 -5.38 19.90
N GLN A 64 140.51 -6.31 20.53
CA GLN A 64 140.43 -6.43 21.99
C GLN A 64 141.16 -7.71 22.40
N GLY A 65 142.44 -7.58 22.76
CA GLY A 65 143.33 -8.74 22.94
C GLY A 65 143.62 -9.41 21.59
N GLU A 66 143.40 -10.73 21.50
CA GLU A 66 143.54 -11.49 20.24
C GLU A 66 142.27 -11.49 19.38
N GLU A 67 141.15 -10.95 19.88
CA GLU A 67 139.86 -10.95 19.18
C GLU A 67 139.71 -9.74 18.23
N LYS A 68 139.43 -10.00 16.95
CA LYS A 68 139.14 -9.00 15.92
C LYS A 68 137.65 -8.68 15.91
N LYS A 69 137.27 -7.45 16.26
CA LYS A 69 135.88 -6.98 16.29
C LYS A 69 135.63 -5.87 15.29
N GLU A 70 134.47 -5.93 14.64
CA GLU A 70 134.01 -4.88 13.75
C GLU A 70 133.67 -3.62 14.57
N PHE A 71 134.15 -2.48 14.11
CA PHE A 71 133.75 -1.19 14.68
C PHE A 71 132.54 -0.66 13.92
N PRO A 72 131.42 -0.36 14.60
CA PRO A 72 130.23 0.13 13.91
C PRO A 72 130.49 1.50 13.31
N ILE A 73 130.31 1.61 11.99
CA ILE A 73 130.37 2.87 11.24
C ILE A 73 128.94 3.25 10.87
N PHE A 74 128.57 4.50 11.13
CA PHE A 74 127.28 5.03 10.71
C PHE A 74 127.44 5.69 9.34
N ASP A 75 126.62 5.32 8.36
CA ASP A 75 126.76 5.79 6.97
C ASP A 75 126.75 7.32 6.85
N ASN A 76 126.08 8.01 7.77
CA ASN A 76 126.05 9.48 7.82
C ASN A 76 127.35 10.14 8.33
N GLN A 77 128.37 9.37 8.71
CA GLN A 77 129.67 9.86 9.17
C GLN A 77 130.72 9.96 8.06
N ILE A 78 130.50 9.32 6.91
CA ILE A 78 131.37 9.45 5.74
C ILE A 78 130.88 10.68 4.94
N ILE A 79 131.78 11.63 4.71
CA ILE A 79 131.44 12.91 4.10
C ILE A 79 132.16 12.99 2.75
N THR A 80 131.42 12.94 1.65
CA THR A 80 131.96 13.24 0.32
C THR A 80 132.14 14.74 0.21
N GLU A 81 133.39 15.21 0.21
CA GLU A 81 133.69 16.64 0.19
C GLU A 81 133.62 17.20 -1.23
N SER A 82 134.07 16.44 -2.21
CA SER A 82 134.06 16.85 -3.62
C SER A 82 133.83 15.65 -4.52
N TYR A 83 132.59 15.51 -5.01
CA TYR A 83 132.16 14.40 -5.87
C TYR A 83 132.96 14.32 -7.18
N MET A 84 133.21 15.46 -7.83
CA MET A 84 133.95 15.50 -9.11
C MET A 84 135.48 15.41 -8.95
N GLN A 85 136.02 15.52 -7.73
CA GLN A 85 137.45 15.38 -7.45
C GLN A 85 137.78 14.09 -6.70
N GLY A 86 136.81 13.19 -6.50
CA GLY A 86 137.04 11.92 -5.82
C GLY A 86 137.48 12.04 -4.36
N ILE A 87 137.21 13.16 -3.68
CA ILE A 87 137.69 13.41 -2.30
C ILE A 87 136.60 13.08 -1.28
N VAL A 88 136.88 12.12 -0.41
CA VAL A 88 136.00 11.67 0.68
C VAL A 88 136.71 11.78 2.01
N LYS A 89 136.01 12.24 3.04
CA LYS A 89 136.54 12.40 4.40
C LYS A 89 135.77 11.57 5.40
N TYR A 90 136.50 10.98 6.34
CA TYR A 90 135.95 10.31 7.51
C TYR A 90 136.52 10.96 8.78
N PRO A 91 135.71 11.79 9.49
CA PRO A 91 136.08 12.31 10.80
C PRO A 91 136.15 11.17 11.83
N ILE A 92 137.24 11.09 12.58
CA ILE A 92 137.41 10.04 13.59
C ILE A 92 136.46 10.31 14.78
N PRO A 93 135.48 9.44 15.08
CA PRO A 93 134.49 9.70 16.12
C PRO A 93 135.08 9.51 17.53
N ASP A 94 134.54 10.24 18.52
CA ASP A 94 134.95 10.14 19.93
C ASP A 94 134.94 8.70 20.46
N MET A 95 134.00 7.87 20.00
CA MET A 95 133.95 6.45 20.36
C MET A 95 135.15 5.67 19.83
N LEU A 96 135.65 5.96 18.62
CA LEU A 96 136.86 5.34 18.09
C LEU A 96 138.12 5.90 18.77
N LEU A 97 138.12 7.18 19.15
CA LEU A 97 139.19 7.79 19.94
C LEU A 97 139.30 7.20 21.36
N SER A 98 138.26 6.54 21.87
CA SER A 98 138.31 5.82 23.15
C SER A 98 139.01 4.46 23.06
N TYR A 99 139.24 3.96 21.85
CA TYR A 99 139.99 2.74 21.58
C TYR A 99 141.50 3.02 21.59
N GLU A 100 142.31 2.06 22.04
CA GLU A 100 143.78 2.15 22.02
C GLU A 100 144.35 0.90 21.33
N GLY A 101 145.04 1.09 20.21
CA GLY A 101 145.59 0.02 19.40
C GLY A 101 145.49 0.25 17.90
N LYS A 102 145.81 -0.80 17.15
CA LYS A 102 145.79 -0.83 15.68
C LYS A 102 144.35 -0.96 15.16
N VAL A 103 144.06 -0.27 14.07
CA VAL A 103 142.80 -0.34 13.31
C VAL A 103 143.10 -0.82 11.89
N ASP A 104 142.42 -1.89 11.47
CA ASP A 104 142.43 -2.38 10.09
C ASP A 104 141.21 -1.83 9.36
N ALA A 105 141.40 -1.16 8.22
CA ALA A 105 140.35 -0.52 7.46
C ALA A 105 140.34 -1.00 5.99
N ASN A 106 139.15 -1.14 5.42
CA ASN A 106 138.93 -1.47 4.01
C ASN A 106 137.96 -0.45 3.40
N VAL A 107 138.23 -0.05 2.15
CA VAL A 107 137.45 0.94 1.41
C VAL A 107 136.76 0.27 0.24
N TYR A 108 135.43 0.36 0.24
CA TYR A 108 134.54 -0.13 -0.81
C TYR A 108 133.78 1.04 -1.44
N ILE A 109 133.38 0.89 -2.70
CA ILE A 109 132.58 1.89 -3.40
C ILE A 109 131.41 1.19 -4.08
N ASP A 110 130.21 1.70 -3.82
CA ASP A 110 128.97 1.30 -4.48
C ASP A 110 128.58 2.37 -5.50
N PHE A 111 128.39 1.99 -6.76
CA PHE A 111 127.98 2.90 -7.83
C PHE A 111 126.46 2.87 -8.04
N PRO A 112 125.86 3.97 -8.53
CA PRO A 112 124.41 4.10 -8.69
C PRO A 112 123.80 3.13 -9.73
N ASP A 113 124.61 2.56 -10.61
CA ASP A 113 124.18 1.52 -11.55
C ASP A 113 124.05 0.12 -10.91
N GLY A 114 124.34 0.00 -9.62
CA GLY A 114 124.30 -1.24 -8.84
C GLY A 114 125.60 -2.04 -8.86
N SER A 115 126.66 -1.54 -9.48
CA SER A 115 127.98 -2.17 -9.40
C SER A 115 128.75 -1.79 -8.13
N HIS A 116 129.65 -2.66 -7.68
CA HIS A 116 130.40 -2.51 -6.42
C HIS A 116 131.88 -2.83 -6.61
N THR A 117 132.78 -2.09 -5.95
CA THR A 117 134.23 -2.33 -5.99
C THR A 117 134.87 -2.41 -4.59
N ASP A 118 135.83 -3.32 -4.44
CA ASP A 118 136.76 -3.41 -3.29
C ASP A 118 138.11 -2.83 -3.75
N ASN A 119 138.53 -1.72 -3.14
CA ASN A 119 139.61 -0.90 -3.73
C ASN A 119 140.88 -0.87 -2.89
N LEU A 120 140.78 -0.76 -1.56
CA LEU A 120 141.98 -0.64 -0.72
C LEU A 120 141.78 -1.12 0.71
N ALA A 121 142.67 -2.01 1.14
CA ALA A 121 142.89 -2.34 2.55
C ALA A 121 144.09 -1.55 3.11
N PHE A 122 143.95 -0.94 4.28
CA PHE A 122 145.03 -0.20 4.95
C PHE A 122 144.91 -0.22 6.48
N THR A 123 145.96 0.19 7.20
CA THR A 123 145.96 0.20 8.68
C THR A 123 146.44 1.51 9.26
N PHE A 124 145.88 1.92 10.41
CA PHE A 124 146.31 3.07 11.22
C PHE A 124 146.18 2.77 12.73
N ASN A 125 146.63 3.66 13.62
CA ASN A 125 146.60 3.43 15.08
C ASN A 125 145.86 4.53 15.83
N ILE A 126 145.25 4.17 16.97
CA ILE A 126 144.81 5.11 18.01
C ILE A 126 145.65 4.90 19.27
N GLU A 127 146.13 5.97 19.89
CA GLU A 127 146.88 5.91 21.14
C GLU A 127 146.30 6.86 22.20
N LYS A 128 146.36 6.51 23.49
CA LYS A 128 145.88 7.41 24.53
C LYS A 128 146.73 8.68 24.66
N SER A 129 146.06 9.80 24.92
CA SER A 129 146.70 11.06 25.27
C SER A 129 147.01 11.11 26.77
N VAL A 130 148.12 11.74 27.14
CA VAL A 130 148.61 11.81 28.53
C VAL A 130 147.61 12.50 29.47
N ILE A 131 146.72 13.34 28.92
CA ILE A 131 145.74 14.16 29.67
C ILE A 131 144.58 13.30 30.23
N ASP A 132 144.23 12.17 29.59
CA ASP A 132 143.09 11.33 30.00
C ASP A 132 143.43 10.35 31.14
N ASN A 133 144.66 10.37 31.66
CA ASN A 133 145.13 9.43 32.69
C ASN A 133 144.77 9.84 34.14
N ASN A 134 144.01 10.92 34.39
CA ASN A 134 143.90 11.45 35.77
C ASN A 134 142.59 12.21 36.14
N VAL A 135 141.40 11.62 35.95
CA VAL A 135 140.16 12.17 36.56
C VAL A 135 139.27 11.07 37.19
N GLN A 136 138.87 11.33 38.45
CA GLN A 136 138.10 10.50 39.38
C GLN A 136 136.57 10.73 39.21
N LEU A 137 135.76 9.67 39.27
CA LEU A 137 134.28 9.64 39.06
C LEU A 137 133.47 10.10 40.30
N ASN A 138 132.37 10.85 40.12
CA ASN A 138 131.32 11.10 41.14
C ASN A 138 129.89 10.93 40.55
N GLY A 139 129.10 10.00 41.09
CA GLY A 139 127.82 9.52 40.51
C GLY A 139 126.52 9.81 41.29
N GLU A 140 126.52 10.64 42.34
CA GLU A 140 125.32 10.79 43.21
C GLU A 140 124.31 11.89 42.79
N TYR A 141 124.65 12.80 41.88
CA TYR A 141 123.74 13.92 41.53
C TYR A 141 122.62 13.54 40.54
N TYR A 142 122.74 12.44 39.79
CA TYR A 142 121.79 12.05 38.72
C TYR A 142 120.48 11.38 39.19
N PHE A 143 120.42 10.84 40.42
CA PHE A 143 119.25 10.06 40.86
C PHE A 143 118.08 10.90 41.40
N LYS A 144 118.31 12.16 41.80
CA LYS A 144 117.30 12.99 42.47
C LYS A 144 116.31 13.63 41.49
N ASP A 145 116.78 14.05 40.32
CA ASP A 145 115.95 14.69 39.28
C ASP A 145 115.00 13.68 38.60
N PHE A 146 115.39 12.41 38.51
CA PHE A 146 114.55 11.36 37.91
C PHE A 146 113.31 11.04 38.76
N GLN A 147 113.43 11.08 40.09
CA GLN A 147 112.30 10.84 40.99
C GLN A 147 111.26 11.97 40.89
N GLN A 148 111.72 13.21 40.75
CA GLN A 148 110.85 14.38 40.61
C GLN A 148 110.08 14.36 39.28
N LEU A 149 110.72 13.89 38.20
CA LEU A 149 110.06 13.67 36.91
C LEU A 149 108.98 12.57 37.00
N LEU A 150 109.27 11.46 37.68
CA LEU A 150 108.34 10.34 37.86
C LEU A 150 107.09 10.75 38.65
N ASP A 151 107.26 11.54 39.71
CA ASP A 151 106.13 12.01 40.53
C ASP A 151 105.27 13.04 39.78
N GLY A 152 105.88 13.91 38.97
CA GLY A 152 105.15 14.83 38.08
C GLY A 152 104.28 14.11 37.05
N VAL A 153 104.83 13.08 36.38
CA VAL A 153 104.09 12.27 35.40
C VAL A 153 102.92 11.52 36.05
N LYS A 154 103.09 11.01 37.28
CA LYS A 154 101.99 10.34 38.02
C LYS A 154 100.85 11.29 38.36
N GLN A 155 101.17 12.53 38.74
CA GLN A 155 100.15 13.53 39.06
C GLN A 155 99.37 13.95 37.81
N GLU A 156 100.07 14.26 36.72
CA GLU A 156 99.44 14.65 35.46
C GLU A 156 98.57 13.54 34.86
N ALA A 157 99.01 12.28 34.94
CA ALA A 157 98.20 11.13 34.55
C ALA A 157 96.94 10.98 35.44
N THR A 158 97.07 11.23 36.75
CA THR A 158 95.94 11.15 37.69
C THR A 158 94.91 12.25 37.40
N ASP A 159 95.37 13.47 37.16
CA ASP A 159 94.51 14.62 36.86
C ASP A 159 93.81 14.45 35.52
N ALA A 160 94.50 13.94 34.49
CA ALA A 160 93.92 13.61 33.21
C ALA A 160 92.83 12.52 33.32
N VAL A 161 93.07 11.47 34.11
CA VAL A 161 92.09 10.40 34.35
C VAL A 161 90.86 10.91 35.10
N ASN A 162 91.04 11.72 36.15
CA ASN A 162 89.93 12.30 36.91
C ASN A 162 89.09 13.26 36.05
N ALA A 163 89.72 14.06 35.19
CA ALA A 163 89.03 14.92 34.24
C ALA A 163 88.22 14.11 33.21
N ALA A 164 88.79 13.00 32.70
CA ALA A 164 88.09 12.10 31.80
C ALA A 164 86.88 11.42 32.47
N LEU A 165 87.04 10.91 33.70
CA LEU A 165 85.95 10.34 34.50
C LEU A 165 84.81 11.34 34.72
N THR A 166 85.14 12.57 35.10
CA THR A 166 84.14 13.65 35.31
C THR A 166 83.35 13.94 34.01
N ASN A 167 84.02 13.94 32.85
CA ASN A 167 83.35 14.13 31.57
C ASN A 167 82.45 12.94 31.20
N VAL A 168 82.87 11.71 31.52
CA VAL A 168 82.05 10.50 31.33
C VAL A 168 80.81 10.54 32.20
N ASP A 169 80.94 10.86 33.49
CA ASP A 169 79.81 10.98 34.41
C ASP A 169 78.80 12.04 33.93
N SER A 170 79.30 13.22 33.53
CA SER A 170 78.44 14.28 32.96
C SER A 170 77.71 13.84 31.69
N THR A 171 78.37 13.02 30.85
CA THR A 171 77.76 12.49 29.63
C THR A 171 76.68 11.45 29.94
N ILE A 172 76.91 10.60 30.94
CA ILE A 172 75.93 9.62 31.42
C ILE A 172 74.71 10.33 32.02
N GLU A 173 74.91 11.35 32.85
CA GLU A 173 73.82 12.15 33.41
C GLU A 173 72.95 12.79 32.32
N LYS A 174 73.58 13.41 31.31
CA LYS A 174 72.86 13.99 30.16
C LYS A 174 72.11 12.95 29.35
N ALA A 175 72.72 11.80 29.08
CA ALA A 175 72.06 10.71 28.37
C ALA A 175 70.85 10.17 29.15
N ASN A 176 71.00 9.97 30.46
CA ASN A 176 69.90 9.54 31.32
C ASN A 176 68.76 10.56 31.35
N GLN A 177 69.08 11.86 31.40
CA GLN A 177 68.06 12.90 31.35
C GLN A 177 67.30 12.88 30.01
N GLN A 178 68.01 12.81 28.88
CA GLN A 178 67.38 12.72 27.55
C GLN A 178 66.53 11.45 27.38
N ILE A 179 67.00 10.31 27.89
CA ILE A 179 66.24 9.05 27.88
C ILE A 179 64.95 9.21 28.69
N ASN A 180 65.03 9.79 29.89
CA ASN A 180 63.86 10.00 30.74
C ASN A 180 62.84 10.95 30.09
N GLU A 181 63.29 12.07 29.53
CA GLU A 181 62.44 13.02 28.80
C GLU A 181 61.77 12.36 27.58
N PHE A 182 62.51 11.54 26.83
CA PHE A 182 61.96 10.79 25.70
C PHE A 182 60.93 9.75 26.14
N VAL A 183 61.21 9.00 27.22
CA VAL A 183 60.32 7.98 27.76
C VAL A 183 59.03 8.63 28.29
N GLU A 184 59.13 9.71 29.05
CA GLU A 184 57.96 10.44 29.55
C GLU A 184 57.11 11.00 28.40
N GLY A 185 57.73 11.60 27.39
CA GLY A 185 57.03 12.11 26.21
C GLY A 185 56.34 11.00 25.41
N ALA A 186 57.01 9.85 25.22
CA ALA A 186 56.45 8.70 24.54
C ALA A 186 55.29 8.08 25.32
N THR A 187 55.41 7.94 26.65
CA THR A 187 54.34 7.44 27.52
C THR A 187 53.12 8.35 27.45
N GLN A 188 53.30 9.67 27.56
CA GLN A 188 52.18 10.62 27.46
C GLN A 188 51.47 10.55 26.10
N ALA A 189 52.22 10.44 25.00
CA ALA A 189 51.64 10.32 23.66
C ALA A 189 50.86 9.00 23.47
N ILE A 190 51.39 7.90 24.02
CA ILE A 190 50.72 6.60 24.01
C ILE A 190 49.44 6.67 24.84
N ASP A 191 49.49 7.22 26.05
CA ASP A 191 48.32 7.34 26.94
C ASP A 191 47.21 8.19 26.28
N GLN A 192 47.56 9.34 25.70
CA GLN A 192 46.60 10.15 24.94
C GLN A 192 45.98 9.38 23.77
N THR A 193 46.78 8.64 23.02
CA THR A 193 46.28 7.83 21.89
C THR A 193 45.36 6.72 22.38
N VAL A 194 45.69 6.07 23.51
CA VAL A 194 44.88 5.01 24.11
C VAL A 194 43.54 5.57 24.59
N ASP A 195 43.54 6.75 25.22
CA ASP A 195 42.31 7.43 25.65
C ASP A 195 41.42 7.77 24.45
N GLU A 196 41.98 8.40 23.40
CA GLU A 196 41.25 8.74 22.17
C GLU A 196 40.66 7.50 21.48
N VAL A 197 41.45 6.42 21.37
CA VAL A 197 40.98 5.16 20.79
C VAL A 197 39.90 4.52 21.65
N THR A 198 40.02 4.60 22.98
CA THR A 198 39.04 4.06 23.92
C THR A 198 37.71 4.80 23.82
N GLU A 199 37.73 6.13 23.74
CA GLU A 199 36.53 6.94 23.53
C GLU A 199 35.85 6.62 22.19
N GLN A 200 36.63 6.47 21.11
CA GLN A 200 36.11 6.08 19.79
C GLN A 200 35.48 4.68 19.82
N LEU A 201 36.08 3.72 20.51
CA LEU A 201 35.51 2.38 20.68
C LEU A 201 34.19 2.44 21.47
N GLN A 202 34.12 3.20 22.56
CA GLN A 202 32.89 3.35 23.35
C GLN A 202 31.77 4.00 22.53
N ALA A 203 32.09 5.06 21.76
CA ALA A 203 31.12 5.70 20.86
C ALA A 203 30.62 4.73 19.78
N THR A 204 31.51 3.88 19.25
CA THR A 204 31.16 2.85 18.27
C THR A 204 30.28 1.77 18.89
N GLN A 205 30.58 1.32 20.11
CA GLN A 205 29.76 0.35 20.83
C GLN A 205 28.34 0.88 21.07
N THR A 206 28.21 2.15 21.48
CA THR A 206 26.89 2.78 21.69
C THR A 206 26.08 2.83 20.38
N LYS A 207 26.73 3.11 19.25
CA LYS A 207 26.09 3.05 17.92
C LYS A 207 25.66 1.62 17.57
N ILE A 208 26.48 0.61 17.86
CA ILE A 208 26.15 -0.81 17.64
C ILE A 208 24.95 -1.24 18.50
N ASP A 209 24.91 -0.83 19.76
CA ASP A 209 23.79 -1.14 20.67
C ASP A 209 22.50 -0.49 20.17
N THR A 210 22.58 0.77 19.72
CA THR A 210 21.44 1.49 19.11
C THR A 210 20.96 0.78 17.84
N VAL A 211 21.88 0.38 16.95
CA VAL A 211 21.54 -0.38 15.74
C VAL A 211 20.90 -1.72 16.11
N SER A 212 21.42 -2.43 17.12
CA SER A 212 20.86 -3.71 17.55
C SER A 212 19.44 -3.55 18.09
N GLN A 213 19.18 -2.54 18.93
CA GLN A 213 17.84 -2.22 19.41
C GLN A 213 16.89 -1.87 18.25
N ASN A 214 17.35 -1.11 17.26
CA ASN A 214 16.58 -0.79 16.06
C ASN A 214 16.26 -2.04 15.24
N VAL A 215 17.22 -2.97 15.08
CA VAL A 215 17.02 -4.25 14.39
C VAL A 215 15.99 -5.10 15.12
N THR A 216 16.08 -5.24 16.44
CA THR A 216 15.08 -5.97 17.24
C THR A 216 13.69 -5.34 17.11
N SER A 217 13.60 -4.00 17.15
CA SER A 217 12.34 -3.29 16.95
C SER A 217 11.76 -3.51 15.55
N ALA A 218 12.60 -3.49 14.51
CA ALA A 218 12.19 -3.77 13.14
C ALA A 218 11.72 -5.23 12.96
N GLN A 219 12.38 -6.20 13.58
CA GLN A 219 11.97 -7.61 13.57
C GLN A 219 10.60 -7.81 14.24
N ASN A 220 10.36 -7.17 15.39
CA ASN A 220 9.07 -7.21 16.07
C ASN A 220 7.96 -6.58 15.21
N ASN A 221 8.24 -5.44 14.59
CA ASN A 221 7.29 -4.79 13.68
C ASN A 221 6.99 -5.67 12.46
N LEU A 222 8.00 -6.31 11.87
CA LEU A 222 7.83 -7.22 10.74
C LEU A 222 6.92 -8.40 11.12
N LYS A 223 7.14 -9.01 12.29
CA LYS A 223 6.28 -10.09 12.78
C LYS A 223 4.84 -9.63 13.00
N ALA A 224 4.63 -8.44 13.56
CA ALA A 224 3.29 -7.89 13.74
C ALA A 224 2.57 -7.63 12.40
N VAL A 225 3.31 -7.21 11.36
CA VAL A 225 2.78 -7.05 10.00
C VAL A 225 2.44 -8.42 9.39
N GLU A 226 3.28 -9.43 9.58
CA GLU A 226 3.03 -10.80 9.10
C GLU A 226 1.77 -11.40 9.73
N ASP A 227 1.61 -11.26 11.05
CA ASP A 227 0.41 -11.73 11.76
C ASP A 227 -0.87 -11.04 11.24
N LYS A 228 -0.83 -9.73 10.98
CA LYS A 228 -1.94 -8.97 10.37
C LYS A 228 -2.24 -9.38 8.93
N MET A 229 -1.21 -9.64 8.14
CA MET A 229 -1.36 -10.10 6.75
C MET A 229 -2.02 -11.48 6.71
N ASN A 230 -1.63 -12.39 7.60
CA ASN A 230 -2.27 -13.71 7.73
C ASN A 230 -3.75 -13.59 8.15
N GLN A 231 -4.07 -12.73 9.12
CA GLN A 231 -5.45 -12.43 9.49
C GLN A 231 -6.27 -11.89 8.31
N THR A 232 -5.69 -10.96 7.54
CA THR A 232 -6.35 -10.37 6.36
C THR A 232 -6.59 -11.43 5.28
N ASN A 233 -5.61 -12.30 5.03
CA ASN A 233 -5.75 -13.40 4.07
C ASN A 233 -6.85 -14.39 4.47
N GLN A 234 -6.99 -14.66 5.77
CA GLN A 234 -8.09 -15.48 6.29
C GLN A 234 -9.44 -14.81 6.04
N GLN A 235 -9.58 -13.51 6.33
CA GLN A 235 -10.81 -12.75 6.06
C GLN A 235 -11.16 -12.74 4.56
N ILE A 236 -10.18 -12.53 3.68
CA ILE A 236 -10.36 -12.60 2.23
C ILE A 236 -10.82 -14.01 1.80
N SER A 237 -10.22 -15.06 2.36
CA SER A 237 -10.64 -16.43 2.10
C SER A 237 -12.09 -16.68 2.50
N ASP A 238 -12.54 -16.13 3.63
CA ASP A 238 -13.89 -16.31 4.13
C ASP A 238 -14.92 -15.51 3.31
N LEU A 239 -14.57 -14.32 2.81
CA LEU A 239 -15.37 -13.59 1.82
C LEU A 239 -15.60 -14.41 0.54
N GLY A 240 -14.59 -15.16 0.08
CA GLY A 240 -14.71 -16.07 -1.06
C GLY A 240 -15.64 -17.27 -0.84
N LYS A 241 -16.09 -17.53 0.39
CA LYS A 241 -16.95 -18.66 0.76
C LYS A 241 -18.41 -18.28 1.00
N LEU A 242 -18.75 -16.99 0.87
CA LEU A 242 -20.10 -16.50 1.11
C LEU A 242 -21.13 -17.29 0.30
N LYS A 243 -22.19 -17.72 0.98
CA LYS A 243 -23.36 -18.37 0.42
C LYS A 243 -24.40 -17.31 0.11
N LYS A 244 -25.12 -17.53 -0.98
CA LYS A 244 -26.19 -16.64 -1.41
C LYS A 244 -27.55 -17.22 -1.10
N MET A 245 -28.46 -16.34 -0.74
CA MET A 245 -29.89 -16.62 -0.61
C MET A 245 -30.68 -15.51 -1.29
N TYR A 246 -31.90 -15.78 -1.70
CA TYR A 246 -32.75 -14.84 -2.41
C TYR A 246 -34.15 -14.89 -1.83
N SER A 247 -34.79 -13.73 -1.74
CA SER A 247 -36.17 -13.62 -1.27
C SER A 247 -36.89 -12.40 -1.85
N ASN A 248 -38.21 -12.46 -1.90
CA ASN A 248 -39.06 -11.32 -2.21
C ASN A 248 -39.45 -10.50 -0.95
N SER A 249 -39.12 -10.97 0.25
CA SER A 249 -39.32 -10.26 1.52
C SER A 249 -38.08 -10.36 2.40
N ILE A 250 -37.92 -9.43 3.34
CA ILE A 250 -36.96 -9.52 4.46
C ILE A 250 -37.67 -9.39 5.81
N ASP A 251 -38.97 -9.12 5.80
CA ASP A 251 -39.79 -9.06 6.99
C ASP A 251 -40.26 -10.48 7.34
N PHE A 252 -39.31 -11.34 7.68
CA PHE A 252 -39.60 -12.72 8.01
C PHE A 252 -40.32 -12.84 9.37
N GLY A 253 -40.42 -11.77 10.16
CA GLY A 253 -40.94 -11.79 11.52
C GLY A 253 -39.92 -12.28 12.55
N GLY A 254 -40.22 -12.08 13.83
CA GLY A 254 -39.35 -12.42 14.97
C GLY A 254 -39.36 -13.89 15.38
N TYR A 255 -39.39 -14.82 14.41
CA TYR A 255 -39.48 -16.26 14.68
C TYR A 255 -38.12 -16.91 14.96
N ASP A 256 -38.15 -18.10 15.56
CA ASP A 256 -36.96 -18.93 15.76
C ASP A 256 -36.75 -19.90 14.59
N TYR A 257 -35.83 -19.51 13.71
CA TYR A 257 -35.44 -20.23 12.49
C TYR A 257 -34.37 -21.31 12.72
N SER A 258 -34.01 -21.64 13.96
CA SER A 258 -33.09 -22.74 14.26
C SER A 258 -33.68 -24.13 13.94
N GLY A 259 -34.99 -24.19 13.74
CA GLY A 259 -35.75 -25.41 13.49
C GLY A 259 -35.88 -25.85 12.02
N ARG A 260 -36.67 -26.90 11.80
CA ARG A 260 -36.96 -27.46 10.46
C ARG A 260 -38.04 -26.63 9.76
N ALA A 261 -37.95 -26.56 8.42
CA ALA A 261 -38.87 -25.80 7.58
C ALA A 261 -40.33 -26.24 7.76
N ASN A 262 -41.23 -25.27 7.76
CA ASN A 262 -42.67 -25.52 7.81
C ASN A 262 -43.22 -25.79 6.40
N LEU A 263 -43.98 -26.88 6.26
CA LEU A 263 -44.63 -27.32 5.03
C LEU A 263 -46.14 -27.04 5.02
N ALA A 264 -46.70 -26.59 6.14
CA ALA A 264 -48.07 -26.09 6.20
C ALA A 264 -48.16 -24.75 5.44
N PRO A 265 -49.29 -24.40 4.83
CA PRO A 265 -49.47 -23.07 4.25
C PRO A 265 -49.38 -21.98 5.32
N ASN A 266 -49.02 -20.76 4.93
CA ASN A 266 -49.16 -19.60 5.82
C ASN A 266 -50.65 -19.38 6.11
N LEU A 267 -51.04 -19.45 7.38
CA LEU A 267 -52.45 -19.47 7.79
C LEU A 267 -52.94 -18.11 8.27
N ASP A 268 -54.13 -17.79 7.79
CA ASP A 268 -55.05 -16.80 8.33
C ASP A 268 -56.47 -17.40 8.23
N PHE A 269 -57.49 -16.71 8.74
CA PHE A 269 -58.87 -17.20 8.67
C PHE A 269 -59.37 -17.43 7.24
N SER A 270 -58.86 -16.70 6.24
CA SER A 270 -59.26 -16.84 4.84
C SER A 270 -58.90 -18.19 4.24
N LYS A 271 -57.96 -18.92 4.86
CA LYS A 271 -57.58 -20.29 4.46
C LYS A 271 -58.53 -21.36 4.96
N PHE A 272 -59.44 -21.02 5.88
CA PHE A 272 -60.37 -21.98 6.46
C PHE A 272 -61.69 -22.08 5.67
N SER A 273 -62.24 -23.29 5.62
CA SER A 273 -63.43 -23.63 4.85
C SER A 273 -64.40 -24.50 5.65
N GLY A 274 -65.69 -24.38 5.36
CA GLY A 274 -66.72 -25.33 5.77
C GLY A 274 -66.67 -26.66 4.99
N ASN A 275 -65.84 -26.78 3.95
CA ASN A 275 -65.70 -28.00 3.16
C ASN A 275 -64.22 -28.37 2.95
N GLY A 276 -63.91 -29.67 3.00
CA GLY A 276 -62.54 -30.18 2.88
C GLY A 276 -61.94 -30.16 1.47
N ILE A 277 -62.72 -29.76 0.45
CA ILE A 277 -62.31 -29.79 -0.96
C ILE A 277 -62.48 -28.41 -1.59
N THR A 278 -63.65 -27.78 -1.43
CA THR A 278 -63.95 -26.45 -1.98
C THR A 278 -63.92 -25.39 -0.89
N MET A 279 -63.60 -24.15 -1.25
CA MET A 279 -63.78 -23.01 -0.35
C MET A 279 -65.27 -22.73 -0.14
N THR A 280 -65.76 -22.94 1.08
CA THR A 280 -67.10 -22.56 1.51
C THR A 280 -67.00 -21.86 2.86
N LYS A 281 -67.94 -20.96 3.15
CA LYS A 281 -67.95 -20.22 4.41
C LYS A 281 -68.04 -21.21 5.61
N PRO A 282 -67.15 -21.10 6.62
CA PRO A 282 -67.28 -21.86 7.86
C PRO A 282 -68.59 -21.59 8.60
N LEU A 283 -69.00 -22.51 9.49
CA LEU A 283 -70.12 -22.27 10.42
C LEU A 283 -69.83 -21.03 11.29
N ALA A 284 -70.87 -20.26 11.65
CA ALA A 284 -70.70 -19.01 12.40
C ALA A 284 -70.13 -19.18 13.81
N CYS A 285 -70.21 -20.39 14.38
CA CYS A 285 -69.57 -20.76 15.63
C CYS A 285 -68.04 -20.73 15.58
N PHE A 286 -67.46 -20.69 14.37
CA PHE A 286 -66.05 -20.45 14.15
C PHE A 286 -65.78 -18.95 13.98
N LYS A 287 -64.99 -18.37 14.89
CA LYS A 287 -64.70 -16.93 14.93
C LYS A 287 -63.20 -16.67 14.72
N ASP A 288 -62.91 -15.64 13.96
CA ASP A 288 -61.56 -15.14 13.71
C ASP A 288 -61.12 -14.16 14.82
N HIS A 289 -59.88 -14.31 15.27
CA HIS A 289 -59.21 -13.43 16.22
C HIS A 289 -57.81 -13.01 15.73
N GLU A 290 -57.61 -12.96 14.41
CA GLU A 290 -56.39 -12.58 13.68
C GLU A 290 -55.20 -13.54 13.82
N THR A 291 -54.98 -14.08 15.02
CA THR A 291 -53.87 -14.99 15.35
C THR A 291 -54.34 -16.42 15.66
N TYR A 292 -55.64 -16.59 15.90
CA TYR A 292 -56.24 -17.89 16.19
C TYR A 292 -57.72 -17.93 15.80
N LEU A 293 -58.22 -19.15 15.68
CA LEU A 293 -59.62 -19.49 15.50
C LEU A 293 -60.26 -19.89 16.83
N GLU A 294 -61.42 -19.35 17.18
CA GLU A 294 -62.30 -19.84 18.26
C GLU A 294 -63.39 -20.74 17.67
N LEU A 295 -63.62 -21.91 18.26
CA LEU A 295 -64.91 -22.59 18.20
C LEU A 295 -65.69 -22.31 19.48
N ASP A 296 -66.88 -21.71 19.33
CA ASP A 296 -67.85 -21.49 20.40
C ASP A 296 -69.02 -22.46 20.30
N SER A 297 -68.98 -23.55 21.07
CA SER A 297 -70.05 -24.55 21.05
C SER A 297 -71.38 -24.04 21.62
N SER A 298 -71.40 -22.84 22.25
CA SER A 298 -72.62 -22.18 22.73
C SER A 298 -73.28 -21.26 21.70
N ASP A 299 -72.62 -21.02 20.56
CA ASP A 299 -73.18 -20.20 19.48
C ASP A 299 -74.45 -20.86 18.90
N PRO A 300 -75.51 -20.09 18.54
CA PRO A 300 -76.73 -20.65 17.96
C PRO A 300 -76.50 -21.56 16.74
N SER A 301 -75.45 -21.30 15.95
CA SER A 301 -75.10 -22.14 14.80
C SER A 301 -74.44 -23.49 15.15
N ALA A 302 -74.05 -23.70 16.41
CA ALA A 302 -73.45 -24.95 16.91
C ALA A 302 -74.48 -25.91 17.51
N VAL A 303 -75.73 -25.48 17.73
CA VAL A 303 -76.79 -26.27 18.38
C VAL A 303 -77.20 -27.46 17.51
N ASN A 304 -77.24 -28.66 18.10
CA ASN A 304 -77.62 -29.93 17.46
C ASN A 304 -76.88 -30.21 16.13
N THR A 305 -75.68 -29.65 15.98
CA THR A 305 -74.91 -29.70 14.74
C THR A 305 -73.49 -30.13 15.03
N SER A 306 -72.98 -31.13 14.32
CA SER A 306 -71.55 -31.46 14.35
C SER A 306 -70.75 -30.33 13.68
N ARG A 307 -69.69 -29.88 14.32
CA ARG A 307 -68.90 -28.73 13.90
C ARG A 307 -67.62 -29.21 13.24
N TYR A 308 -67.37 -28.71 12.06
CA TYR A 308 -66.17 -29.02 11.31
C TYR A 308 -65.69 -27.78 10.58
N ILE A 309 -64.38 -27.68 10.44
CA ILE A 309 -63.72 -26.67 9.64
C ILE A 309 -62.46 -27.29 9.05
N TYR A 310 -62.09 -26.84 7.87
CA TYR A 310 -61.00 -27.42 7.10
C TYR A 310 -60.00 -26.35 6.69
N VAL A 311 -58.74 -26.74 6.57
CA VAL A 311 -57.79 -26.06 5.69
C VAL A 311 -57.62 -26.97 4.48
N PRO A 312 -58.38 -26.76 3.39
CA PRO A 312 -58.28 -27.60 2.22
C PRO A 312 -57.06 -27.24 1.39
N ASN A 313 -56.66 -28.17 0.53
CA ASN A 313 -55.54 -28.00 -0.39
C ASN A 313 -54.26 -27.60 0.34
N CYS A 314 -53.84 -28.40 1.31
CA CYS A 314 -52.47 -28.40 1.79
C CYS A 314 -51.57 -29.19 0.83
N SER A 315 -50.27 -28.90 0.87
CA SER A 315 -49.28 -29.58 0.02
C SER A 315 -49.29 -31.11 0.18
N ALA A 316 -48.86 -31.82 -0.85
CA ALA A 316 -48.64 -33.26 -0.73
C ALA A 316 -47.41 -33.51 0.15
N LEU A 317 -47.55 -34.43 1.09
CA LEU A 317 -46.42 -35.04 1.78
C LEU A 317 -45.93 -36.25 1.00
N LEU A 318 -44.63 -36.55 1.09
CA LEU A 318 -44.00 -37.60 0.31
C LEU A 318 -44.17 -38.98 0.98
N PRO A 319 -44.58 -40.03 0.23
CA PRO A 319 -44.65 -41.40 0.76
C PRO A 319 -43.33 -41.88 1.38
N ASN A 320 -43.40 -42.74 2.39
CA ASN A 320 -42.27 -43.27 3.17
C ASN A 320 -41.46 -42.23 3.96
N ASN A 321 -41.97 -41.02 4.14
CA ASN A 321 -41.34 -40.01 4.98
C ASN A 321 -42.14 -39.83 6.28
N THR A 322 -41.43 -39.47 7.34
CA THR A 322 -41.99 -39.21 8.66
C THR A 322 -42.10 -37.70 8.87
N TYR A 323 -43.20 -37.27 9.49
CA TYR A 323 -43.52 -35.88 9.74
C TYR A 323 -44.03 -35.71 11.16
N ILE A 324 -43.86 -34.51 11.71
CA ILE A 324 -44.52 -34.08 12.94
C ILE A 324 -45.42 -32.89 12.63
N MET A 325 -46.69 -33.02 13.00
CA MET A 325 -47.65 -31.94 12.98
C MET A 325 -47.71 -31.33 14.38
N THR A 326 -47.65 -30.00 14.47
CA THR A 326 -47.80 -29.22 15.71
C THR A 326 -48.97 -28.27 15.54
N VAL A 327 -49.89 -28.28 16.49
CA VAL A 327 -51.07 -27.41 16.50
C VAL A 327 -51.12 -26.71 17.86
N PRO A 328 -51.06 -25.36 17.90
CA PRO A 328 -51.31 -24.61 19.12
C PRO A 328 -52.79 -24.71 19.48
N ILE A 329 -53.09 -25.24 20.66
CA ILE A 329 -54.46 -25.43 21.15
C ILE A 329 -54.58 -24.84 22.55
N MET A 330 -55.67 -24.12 22.80
CA MET A 330 -56.14 -23.78 24.15
C MET A 330 -57.58 -24.25 24.29
N ILE A 331 -57.93 -24.74 25.47
CA ILE A 331 -59.30 -25.14 25.81
C ILE A 331 -59.83 -24.31 26.98
N ASN A 332 -61.13 -24.05 27.02
CA ASN A 332 -61.77 -23.42 28.17
C ASN A 332 -62.14 -24.46 29.25
N ALA A 333 -62.54 -23.97 30.44
CA ALA A 333 -62.84 -24.83 31.58
C ALA A 333 -64.03 -25.78 31.38
N ASN A 334 -64.95 -25.44 30.49
CA ASN A 334 -66.13 -26.24 30.20
C ASN A 334 -65.97 -27.11 28.95
N PHE A 335 -64.74 -27.25 28.42
CA PHE A 335 -64.45 -28.07 27.27
C PHE A 335 -64.43 -29.55 27.66
N ASP A 336 -65.28 -30.35 27.04
CA ASP A 336 -65.48 -31.77 27.40
C ASP A 336 -64.78 -32.77 26.47
N ASP A 337 -63.94 -32.27 25.56
CA ASP A 337 -63.11 -32.99 24.58
C ASP A 337 -63.80 -34.07 23.73
N PHE A 338 -65.13 -34.17 23.79
CA PHE A 338 -65.88 -35.35 23.37
C PHE A 338 -65.62 -35.70 21.90
N ARG A 339 -64.73 -36.68 21.69
CA ARG A 339 -64.23 -37.13 20.37
C ARG A 339 -63.72 -35.99 19.47
N THR A 340 -63.37 -34.83 20.04
CA THR A 340 -62.89 -33.69 19.28
C THR A 340 -61.49 -34.00 18.75
N ALA A 341 -61.23 -33.72 17.47
CA ALA A 341 -59.96 -34.06 16.85
C ALA A 341 -59.55 -33.07 15.76
N PHE A 342 -58.25 -32.84 15.64
CA PHE A 342 -57.60 -32.16 14.54
C PHE A 342 -56.79 -33.17 13.73
N THR A 343 -57.17 -33.43 12.50
CA THR A 343 -56.61 -34.51 11.68
C THR A 343 -56.07 -33.99 10.36
N LEU A 344 -54.82 -34.34 10.05
CA LEU A 344 -54.30 -34.24 8.69
C LEU A 344 -54.77 -35.45 7.89
N ARG A 345 -55.45 -35.19 6.77
CA ARG A 345 -55.96 -36.21 5.87
C ARG A 345 -55.41 -36.05 4.47
N THR A 346 -55.28 -37.15 3.75
CA THR A 346 -55.13 -37.16 2.29
C THR A 346 -56.45 -36.74 1.64
N ARG A 347 -56.40 -36.35 0.36
CA ARG A 347 -57.59 -35.95 -0.40
C ARG A 347 -58.71 -37.00 -0.47
N ASP A 348 -58.37 -38.30 -0.39
CA ASP A 348 -59.34 -39.40 -0.35
C ASP A 348 -59.96 -39.62 1.05
N GLY A 349 -59.56 -38.85 2.05
CA GLY A 349 -60.06 -38.91 3.42
C GLY A 349 -59.25 -39.80 4.35
N THR A 350 -58.21 -40.48 3.88
CA THR A 350 -57.32 -41.29 4.75
C THR A 350 -56.62 -40.40 5.78
N ALA A 351 -56.75 -40.73 7.06
CA ALA A 351 -56.08 -39.99 8.13
C ALA A 351 -54.58 -40.34 8.18
N LEU A 352 -53.73 -39.32 8.15
CA LEU A 352 -52.28 -39.45 8.29
C LEU A 352 -51.85 -39.25 9.75
N GLY A 353 -52.35 -38.20 10.39
CA GLY A 353 -52.04 -37.87 11.78
C GLY A 353 -53.22 -37.18 12.46
N THR A 354 -53.55 -37.62 13.67
CA THR A 354 -54.63 -37.06 14.49
C THR A 354 -54.07 -36.53 15.80
N ILE A 355 -54.41 -35.28 16.10
CA ILE A 355 -54.19 -34.58 17.36
C ILE A 355 -55.54 -34.50 18.08
N ASN A 356 -55.54 -34.87 19.36
CA ASN A 356 -56.66 -34.61 20.26
C ASN A 356 -56.34 -33.36 21.08
N PRO A 357 -57.34 -32.53 21.43
CA PRO A 357 -57.14 -31.41 22.34
C PRO A 357 -56.49 -31.86 23.67
N PRO A 358 -55.68 -30.98 24.30
CA PRO A 358 -55.08 -31.29 25.58
C PRO A 358 -56.16 -31.36 26.67
N ARG A 359 -55.94 -32.19 27.70
CA ARG A 359 -56.88 -32.38 28.83
C ARG A 359 -56.52 -31.60 30.08
N GLU A 360 -55.31 -31.06 30.12
CA GLU A 360 -54.71 -30.40 31.27
C GLU A 360 -54.35 -28.95 30.92
N ASN A 361 -54.01 -28.13 31.91
CA ASN A 361 -53.61 -26.72 31.74
C ASN A 361 -54.66 -25.88 30.98
N VAL A 362 -55.92 -26.04 31.37
CA VAL A 362 -57.06 -25.24 30.88
C VAL A 362 -56.73 -23.74 30.90
N GLY A 363 -57.12 -23.03 29.83
CA GLY A 363 -56.88 -21.60 29.70
C GLY A 363 -55.45 -21.20 29.32
N THR A 364 -54.59 -22.17 28.98
CA THR A 364 -53.23 -21.90 28.50
C THR A 364 -53.00 -22.49 27.10
N TRP A 365 -52.21 -21.80 26.29
CA TRP A 365 -51.79 -22.27 24.97
C TRP A 365 -50.82 -23.44 25.10
N GLN A 366 -51.09 -24.51 24.35
CA GLN A 366 -50.27 -25.72 24.33
C GLN A 366 -49.99 -26.14 22.90
N ASN A 367 -48.72 -26.39 22.58
CA ASN A 367 -48.32 -26.96 21.30
C ASN A 367 -48.51 -28.48 21.33
N VAL A 368 -49.66 -28.94 20.84
CA VAL A 368 -49.96 -30.37 20.78
C VAL A 368 -49.36 -30.95 19.51
N THR A 369 -48.64 -32.06 19.64
CA THR A 369 -47.88 -32.64 18.53
C THR A 369 -48.34 -34.05 18.18
N LYS A 370 -48.19 -34.41 16.91
CA LYS A 370 -48.37 -35.79 16.43
C LYS A 370 -47.33 -36.14 15.40
N VAL A 371 -46.52 -37.15 15.70
CA VAL A 371 -45.60 -37.77 14.74
C VAL A 371 -46.32 -38.88 13.97
N PHE A 372 -46.12 -38.94 12.66
CA PHE A 372 -46.70 -39.95 11.78
C PHE A 372 -45.81 -40.21 10.56
N THR A 373 -45.93 -41.38 9.95
CA THR A 373 -45.24 -41.76 8.72
C THR A 373 -46.25 -41.92 7.60
N VAL A 374 -45.99 -41.31 6.44
CA VAL A 374 -46.85 -41.46 5.26
C VAL A 374 -46.64 -42.88 4.69
N PRO A 375 -47.67 -43.74 4.63
CA PRO A 375 -47.51 -45.09 4.10
C PRO A 375 -47.07 -45.08 2.62
N GLY A 376 -46.10 -45.93 2.28
CA GLY A 376 -45.50 -45.97 0.94
C GLY A 376 -46.43 -46.33 -0.22
N ASN A 377 -47.56 -46.98 0.09
CA ASN A 377 -48.57 -47.38 -0.89
C ASN A 377 -49.60 -46.29 -1.18
N LEU A 378 -49.67 -45.22 -0.38
CA LEU A 378 -50.62 -44.14 -0.62
C LEU A 378 -50.20 -43.32 -1.83
N LYS A 379 -51.18 -43.05 -2.70
CA LYS A 379 -51.04 -42.19 -3.88
C LYS A 379 -52.02 -41.05 -3.76
N PHE A 380 -51.53 -39.90 -3.35
CA PHE A 380 -52.29 -38.67 -3.25
C PHE A 380 -51.39 -37.52 -3.66
N ASP A 381 -52.02 -36.41 -4.00
CA ASP A 381 -51.37 -35.24 -4.54
C ASP A 381 -51.70 -33.95 -3.78
N THR A 382 -52.60 -34.04 -2.80
CA THR A 382 -52.90 -32.98 -1.85
C THR A 382 -53.27 -33.60 -0.50
N THR A 383 -53.15 -32.79 0.54
CA THR A 383 -53.68 -33.07 1.87
C THR A 383 -54.67 -31.98 2.29
N TYR A 384 -55.35 -32.18 3.41
CA TYR A 384 -56.12 -31.13 4.08
C TYR A 384 -56.10 -31.34 5.59
N LEU A 385 -56.24 -30.25 6.34
CA LEU A 385 -56.47 -30.30 7.77
C LEU A 385 -57.97 -30.28 8.04
N GLN A 386 -58.43 -31.11 8.97
CA GLN A 386 -59.81 -31.14 9.44
C GLN A 386 -59.81 -31.00 10.95
N PHE A 387 -60.48 -29.98 11.44
CA PHE A 387 -60.99 -29.97 12.80
C PHE A 387 -62.42 -30.55 12.79
N TRP A 388 -62.72 -31.44 13.73
CA TRP A 388 -64.05 -32.02 13.90
C TRP A 388 -64.40 -32.13 15.38
N GLN A 389 -65.60 -31.65 15.72
CA GLN A 389 -66.25 -31.86 17.00
C GLN A 389 -67.69 -32.35 16.75
N PRO A 390 -68.12 -33.47 17.34
CA PRO A 390 -69.50 -33.94 17.24
C PRO A 390 -70.48 -33.00 17.97
N MET A 391 -71.78 -33.13 17.70
CA MET A 391 -72.81 -32.24 18.28
C MET A 391 -72.88 -32.29 19.82
N GLU A 392 -72.49 -33.42 20.41
CA GLU A 392 -72.49 -33.64 21.86
C GLU A 392 -71.36 -32.90 22.59
N GLY A 393 -70.30 -32.49 21.87
CA GLY A 393 -69.19 -31.77 22.47
C GLY A 393 -69.58 -30.38 22.94
N ASN A 394 -69.01 -29.93 24.06
CA ASN A 394 -69.30 -28.63 24.68
C ASN A 394 -68.02 -27.84 24.95
N GLY A 395 -68.23 -26.58 25.33
CA GLY A 395 -67.16 -25.64 25.69
C GLY A 395 -66.62 -24.85 24.50
N LYS A 396 -65.41 -24.33 24.67
CA LYS A 396 -64.69 -23.53 23.67
C LYS A 396 -63.30 -24.09 23.48
N ILE A 397 -62.86 -24.10 22.22
CA ILE A 397 -61.49 -24.45 21.85
C ILE A 397 -60.94 -23.38 20.91
N TYR A 398 -59.68 -23.06 21.12
CA TYR A 398 -58.94 -22.07 20.36
C TYR A 398 -57.80 -22.77 19.64
N ILE A 399 -57.62 -22.49 18.34
CA ILE A 399 -56.60 -23.10 17.49
C ILE A 399 -55.76 -21.97 16.91
N GLY A 400 -54.48 -21.91 17.28
CA GLY A 400 -53.55 -20.90 16.74
C GLY A 400 -53.26 -21.14 15.26
N TYR A 401 -53.00 -20.06 14.52
CA TYR A 401 -52.60 -20.14 13.10
C TYR A 401 -51.15 -20.60 12.90
N ASP A 402 -50.37 -20.67 13.98
CA ASP A 402 -49.01 -21.20 13.98
C ASP A 402 -48.97 -22.75 13.88
N ILE A 403 -49.76 -23.31 12.95
CA ILE A 403 -49.76 -24.73 12.63
C ILE A 403 -48.51 -25.05 11.82
N LYS A 404 -47.80 -26.08 12.25
CA LYS A 404 -46.56 -26.52 11.61
C LYS A 404 -46.63 -27.96 11.21
N ILE A 405 -46.17 -28.26 10.00
CA ILE A 405 -45.85 -29.62 9.56
C ILE A 405 -44.39 -29.60 9.15
N GLU A 406 -43.56 -30.36 9.84
CA GLU A 406 -42.14 -30.47 9.52
C GLU A 406 -41.75 -31.93 9.27
N LYS A 407 -40.87 -32.13 8.30
CA LYS A 407 -40.31 -33.44 7.97
C LYS A 407 -39.26 -33.83 9.02
N VAL A 408 -39.33 -35.05 9.52
CA VAL A 408 -38.44 -35.58 10.57
C VAL A 408 -37.80 -36.89 10.13
N ASN A 409 -36.70 -37.26 10.78
CA ASN A 409 -35.93 -38.46 10.44
C ASN A 409 -36.45 -39.70 11.18
N SER A 410 -37.09 -39.50 12.34
CA SER A 410 -37.56 -40.58 13.22
C SER A 410 -38.89 -40.25 13.87
N THR A 411 -39.61 -41.28 14.31
CA THR A 411 -40.83 -41.13 15.13
C THR A 411 -40.54 -40.64 16.55
N SER A 412 -39.27 -40.63 16.98
CA SER A 412 -38.80 -40.11 18.25
C SER A 412 -38.40 -38.63 18.22
N ASP A 413 -38.38 -38.01 17.04
CA ASP A 413 -37.98 -36.61 16.89
C ASP A 413 -39.03 -35.67 17.52
N THR A 414 -38.57 -34.57 18.10
CA THR A 414 -39.43 -33.53 18.67
C THR A 414 -39.68 -32.39 17.68
N ALA A 415 -40.79 -31.68 17.91
CA ALA A 415 -41.13 -30.48 17.14
C ALA A 415 -40.10 -29.39 17.42
N THR A 416 -39.79 -28.61 16.39
CA THR A 416 -38.94 -27.43 16.52
C THR A 416 -39.80 -26.16 16.55
N PRO A 417 -39.26 -25.03 17.05
CA PRO A 417 -39.98 -23.76 17.11
C PRO A 417 -40.68 -23.38 15.80
N TYR A 418 -41.78 -22.64 15.91
CA TYR A 418 -42.58 -22.23 14.75
C TYR A 418 -41.80 -21.26 13.84
N GLN A 419 -41.95 -21.46 12.53
CA GLN A 419 -41.57 -20.52 11.48
C GLN A 419 -42.62 -20.59 10.35
N PRO A 420 -42.85 -19.49 9.61
CA PRO A 420 -43.74 -19.50 8.46
C PRO A 420 -43.18 -20.39 7.34
N ASN A 421 -44.04 -20.76 6.40
CA ASN A 421 -43.61 -21.46 5.20
C ASN A 421 -42.97 -20.47 4.22
N LEU A 422 -41.65 -20.56 4.13
CA LEU A 422 -40.82 -19.68 3.32
C LEU A 422 -40.85 -20.04 1.82
N LEU A 423 -41.49 -21.14 1.42
CA LEU A 423 -41.65 -21.51 0.01
C LEU A 423 -42.91 -20.91 -0.62
N ASP A 424 -43.84 -20.44 0.21
CA ASP A 424 -45.14 -19.91 -0.20
C ASP A 424 -45.17 -18.38 -0.10
N ALA A 425 -46.14 -17.77 -0.78
CA ALA A 425 -46.37 -16.33 -0.67
C ALA A 425 -46.63 -15.94 0.80
N PRO A 426 -46.10 -14.80 1.26
CA PRO A 426 -45.36 -13.78 0.51
C PRO A 426 -43.82 -13.90 0.61
N TYR A 427 -43.22 -15.01 1.05
CA TYR A 427 -41.81 -15.04 1.46
C TYR A 427 -40.81 -15.62 0.45
N TYR A 428 -41.25 -16.48 -0.47
CA TYR A 428 -40.43 -17.13 -1.52
C TYR A 428 -38.91 -17.09 -1.30
N LEU A 429 -38.37 -18.04 -0.53
CA LEU A 429 -36.95 -18.14 -0.22
C LEU A 429 -36.26 -19.17 -1.11
N SER A 430 -35.09 -18.83 -1.64
CA SER A 430 -34.33 -19.71 -2.54
C SER A 430 -32.82 -19.57 -2.31
N LYS A 431 -32.08 -20.67 -2.49
CA LYS A 431 -30.60 -20.66 -2.52
C LYS A 431 -30.03 -20.38 -3.92
N VAL A 432 -30.89 -20.40 -4.94
CA VAL A 432 -30.52 -20.14 -6.33
C VAL A 432 -31.25 -18.90 -6.84
N PRO A 433 -30.59 -18.08 -7.69
CA PRO A 433 -31.26 -16.97 -8.36
C PRO A 433 -32.38 -17.51 -9.26
N LEU A 434 -33.29 -16.63 -9.70
CA LEU A 434 -34.32 -17.03 -10.66
C LEU A 434 -33.67 -17.47 -11.97
N GLY A 435 -34.11 -18.62 -12.48
CA GLY A 435 -33.83 -19.01 -13.85
C GLY A 435 -34.70 -18.22 -14.83
N GLU A 436 -34.18 -17.99 -16.03
CA GLU A 436 -34.99 -17.49 -17.12
C GLU A 436 -36.15 -18.46 -17.40
N ASN A 437 -37.37 -17.93 -17.46
CA ASN A 437 -38.50 -18.72 -17.94
C ASN A 437 -38.42 -18.87 -19.46
N LEU A 438 -38.10 -20.09 -19.90
CA LEU A 438 -38.02 -20.47 -21.30
C LEU A 438 -39.39 -20.63 -21.95
N ILE A 439 -40.51 -20.62 -21.21
CA ILE A 439 -41.84 -20.54 -21.80
C ILE A 439 -42.07 -19.10 -22.28
N LYS A 440 -42.45 -18.95 -23.56
CA LYS A 440 -42.64 -17.62 -24.14
C LYS A 440 -43.84 -16.89 -23.52
N PRO A 441 -43.75 -15.58 -23.21
CA PRO A 441 -44.80 -14.82 -22.53
C PRO A 441 -46.18 -14.91 -23.20
N GLU A 442 -46.24 -14.89 -24.53
CA GLU A 442 -47.49 -14.99 -25.29
C GLU A 442 -48.24 -16.31 -25.08
N SER A 443 -47.54 -17.35 -24.63
CA SER A 443 -48.12 -18.67 -24.34
C SER A 443 -48.63 -18.81 -22.89
N GLN A 444 -48.44 -17.82 -22.01
CA GLN A 444 -48.70 -17.95 -20.56
C GLN A 444 -50.16 -17.86 -20.12
N GLN A 445 -51.11 -17.73 -21.04
CA GLN A 445 -52.53 -17.54 -20.68
C GLN A 445 -53.08 -18.67 -19.79
N PRO A 446 -53.84 -18.38 -18.71
CA PRO A 446 -54.50 -19.42 -17.94
C PRO A 446 -55.46 -20.26 -18.81
N VAL A 447 -55.65 -21.52 -18.45
CA VAL A 447 -56.55 -22.43 -19.17
C VAL A 447 -57.35 -23.29 -18.20
N THR A 448 -58.62 -23.54 -18.55
CA THR A 448 -59.48 -24.53 -17.89
C THR A 448 -60.21 -25.32 -18.96
N ASN A 449 -60.01 -26.64 -19.01
CA ASN A 449 -60.73 -27.54 -19.92
C ASN A 449 -60.62 -29.00 -19.43
N SER A 450 -61.31 -29.91 -20.12
CA SER A 450 -61.26 -31.35 -19.85
C SER A 450 -60.63 -32.14 -20.99
N ASN A 451 -59.83 -31.49 -21.84
CA ASN A 451 -59.21 -32.13 -22.99
C ASN A 451 -58.02 -33.00 -22.56
N TYR A 452 -57.74 -34.07 -23.31
CA TYR A 452 -56.54 -34.87 -23.09
C TYR A 452 -55.27 -34.00 -23.21
N LEU A 453 -55.15 -33.24 -24.31
CA LEU A 453 -54.19 -32.14 -24.43
C LEU A 453 -54.79 -30.90 -23.77
N ILE A 454 -54.26 -30.50 -22.62
CA ILE A 454 -54.76 -29.32 -21.91
C ILE A 454 -54.35 -28.06 -22.65
N LYS A 455 -53.05 -27.93 -22.97
CA LYS A 455 -52.49 -26.75 -23.63
C LYS A 455 -51.11 -27.01 -24.26
N THR A 456 -50.82 -26.27 -25.32
CA THR A 456 -49.50 -26.16 -25.94
C THR A 456 -48.87 -24.82 -25.57
N TYR A 457 -47.59 -24.84 -25.22
CA TYR A 457 -46.80 -23.66 -24.90
C TYR A 457 -45.58 -23.60 -25.82
N ASN A 458 -45.36 -22.46 -26.47
CA ASN A 458 -44.11 -22.22 -27.19
C ASN A 458 -42.99 -21.98 -26.18
N THR A 459 -41.82 -22.54 -26.45
CA THR A 459 -40.65 -22.40 -25.57
C THR A 459 -39.50 -21.75 -26.32
N LYS A 460 -38.44 -21.39 -25.61
CA LYS A 460 -37.11 -21.21 -26.18
C LYS A 460 -36.47 -22.60 -26.42
N PRO A 461 -35.48 -22.71 -27.32
CA PRO A 461 -34.78 -23.97 -27.54
C PRO A 461 -34.09 -24.48 -26.27
N MET A 462 -34.19 -25.79 -26.03
CA MET A 462 -33.41 -26.54 -25.05
C MET A 462 -32.28 -27.30 -25.75
N VAL A 463 -31.18 -27.48 -25.02
CA VAL A 463 -29.95 -28.11 -25.51
C VAL A 463 -29.78 -29.49 -24.88
N LYS A 464 -29.40 -30.48 -25.69
CA LYS A 464 -29.11 -31.85 -25.25
C LYS A 464 -28.06 -31.88 -24.15
N GLY A 465 -28.26 -32.74 -23.15
CA GLY A 465 -27.35 -32.97 -22.03
C GLY A 465 -27.48 -31.97 -20.88
N LYS A 466 -28.13 -30.82 -21.10
CA LYS A 466 -28.44 -29.88 -20.01
C LYS A 466 -29.62 -30.34 -19.18
N LYS A 467 -29.66 -29.90 -17.92
CA LYS A 467 -30.78 -30.16 -17.01
C LYS A 467 -31.77 -29.01 -17.04
N TYR A 468 -33.04 -29.37 -16.97
CA TYR A 468 -34.16 -28.44 -16.98
C TYR A 468 -35.15 -28.82 -15.90
N THR A 469 -35.81 -27.81 -15.35
CA THR A 469 -36.92 -27.98 -14.42
C THR A 469 -38.16 -27.31 -14.98
N ILE A 470 -39.21 -28.10 -15.17
CA ILE A 470 -40.54 -27.63 -15.57
C ILE A 470 -41.42 -27.57 -14.33
N THR A 471 -42.16 -26.47 -14.13
CA THR A 471 -43.05 -26.28 -12.99
C THR A 471 -44.34 -25.60 -13.44
N LEU A 472 -45.49 -26.00 -12.92
CA LEU A 472 -46.76 -25.34 -13.19
C LEU A 472 -47.59 -25.20 -11.92
N GLU A 473 -48.47 -24.19 -11.91
CA GLU A 473 -49.58 -24.10 -10.97
C GLU A 473 -50.88 -24.50 -11.66
N GLY A 474 -51.63 -25.45 -11.09
CA GLY A 474 -52.85 -25.96 -11.69
C GLY A 474 -53.51 -27.07 -10.90
N THR A 475 -54.78 -27.33 -11.19
CA THR A 475 -55.58 -28.41 -10.58
C THR A 475 -55.90 -29.49 -11.60
N LYS A 476 -56.02 -30.74 -11.14
CA LYS A 476 -56.42 -31.90 -11.95
C LYS A 476 -57.25 -32.87 -11.12
N PRO A 477 -57.99 -33.81 -11.75
CA PRO A 477 -58.57 -34.95 -11.06
C PRO A 477 -57.47 -35.83 -10.43
N THR A 478 -57.80 -36.52 -9.33
CA THR A 478 -56.87 -37.42 -8.61
C THR A 478 -56.45 -38.63 -9.45
N THR A 479 -57.25 -39.01 -10.44
CA THR A 479 -56.97 -40.09 -11.39
C THR A 479 -56.01 -39.68 -12.51
N GLN A 480 -55.68 -38.40 -12.62
CA GLN A 480 -54.88 -37.83 -13.71
C GLN A 480 -53.49 -37.44 -13.24
N VAL A 481 -52.56 -37.27 -14.17
CA VAL A 481 -51.25 -36.64 -13.98
C VAL A 481 -51.03 -35.55 -15.02
N PHE A 482 -50.20 -34.55 -14.72
CA PHE A 482 -49.72 -33.61 -15.74
C PHE A 482 -48.50 -34.21 -16.44
N ARG A 483 -48.60 -34.41 -17.76
CA ARG A 483 -47.55 -35.01 -18.59
C ARG A 483 -47.06 -34.03 -19.64
N PRO A 484 -45.85 -33.46 -19.48
CA PRO A 484 -45.19 -32.67 -20.52
C PRO A 484 -44.61 -33.54 -21.64
N LEU A 485 -44.90 -33.16 -22.89
CA LEU A 485 -44.26 -33.68 -24.11
C LEU A 485 -43.64 -32.52 -24.90
N PHE A 486 -42.32 -32.49 -24.99
CA PHE A 486 -41.56 -31.53 -25.78
C PHE A 486 -41.44 -31.98 -27.24
N THR A 487 -41.11 -31.06 -28.15
CA THR A 487 -40.80 -31.39 -29.55
C THR A 487 -39.30 -31.42 -29.76
N GLN A 488 -38.76 -32.54 -30.23
CA GLN A 488 -37.34 -32.71 -30.57
C GLN A 488 -36.97 -31.97 -31.87
N ASP A 489 -35.67 -31.86 -32.13
CA ASP A 489 -35.09 -31.43 -33.41
C ASP A 489 -35.72 -32.11 -34.64
N SER A 490 -36.00 -33.40 -34.54
CA SER A 490 -36.64 -34.22 -35.57
C SER A 490 -38.14 -33.96 -35.75
N GLY A 491 -38.75 -33.12 -34.90
CA GLY A 491 -40.20 -32.90 -34.85
C GLY A 491 -40.99 -33.94 -34.05
N SER A 492 -40.33 -35.00 -33.54
CA SER A 492 -40.96 -36.05 -32.74
C SER A 492 -41.29 -35.59 -31.32
N PRO A 493 -42.38 -36.09 -30.70
CA PRO A 493 -42.69 -35.82 -29.31
C PRO A 493 -41.72 -36.54 -28.36
N TRP A 494 -41.34 -35.87 -27.28
CA TRP A 494 -40.39 -36.34 -26.29
C TRP A 494 -40.92 -36.08 -24.88
N GLY A 495 -41.20 -37.16 -24.16
CA GLY A 495 -41.66 -37.10 -22.78
C GLY A 495 -40.53 -37.07 -21.77
N VAL A 496 -40.73 -36.30 -20.70
CA VAL A 496 -39.74 -36.11 -19.62
C VAL A 496 -40.23 -36.67 -18.28
N GLY A 497 -41.27 -37.49 -18.31
CA GLY A 497 -41.96 -38.01 -17.12
C GLY A 497 -43.16 -37.18 -16.72
N ASP A 498 -43.84 -37.62 -15.66
CA ASP A 498 -45.02 -36.95 -15.10
C ASP A 498 -44.59 -35.94 -14.03
N LEU A 499 -45.27 -34.79 -13.98
CA LEU A 499 -45.04 -33.81 -12.92
C LEU A 499 -45.52 -34.36 -11.58
N LYS A 500 -44.74 -34.10 -10.53
CA LYS A 500 -45.03 -34.50 -9.16
C LYS A 500 -45.41 -33.28 -8.32
N PRO A 501 -46.26 -33.42 -7.30
CA PRO A 501 -46.56 -32.32 -6.40
C PRO A 501 -45.28 -31.84 -5.70
N VAL A 502 -45.19 -30.53 -5.48
CA VAL A 502 -44.07 -29.91 -4.75
C VAL A 502 -44.41 -29.88 -3.27
N GLU A 503 -43.59 -30.57 -2.46
CA GLU A 503 -43.73 -30.57 -0.99
C GLU A 503 -43.71 -29.14 -0.44
N GLY A 504 -44.62 -28.83 0.49
CA GLY A 504 -44.76 -27.49 1.05
C GLY A 504 -45.59 -26.51 0.20
N LEU A 505 -46.00 -26.87 -1.02
CA LEU A 505 -46.88 -26.02 -1.85
C LEU A 505 -48.10 -26.73 -2.42
N THR A 506 -49.14 -25.94 -2.59
CA THR A 506 -50.45 -26.39 -3.06
C THR A 506 -50.60 -26.14 -4.55
N ASP A 507 -51.14 -27.12 -5.27
CA ASP A 507 -51.40 -27.04 -6.72
C ASP A 507 -50.16 -26.72 -7.56
N ILE A 508 -48.95 -26.86 -6.99
CA ILE A 508 -47.68 -26.71 -7.68
C ILE A 508 -47.11 -28.09 -8.02
N TRP A 509 -46.77 -28.26 -9.30
CA TRP A 509 -46.27 -29.51 -9.85
C TRP A 509 -44.96 -29.27 -10.56
N SER A 510 -43.99 -30.16 -10.37
CA SER A 510 -42.66 -30.00 -10.95
C SER A 510 -42.05 -31.33 -11.39
N ALA A 511 -41.16 -31.26 -12.37
CA ALA A 511 -40.27 -32.33 -12.75
C ALA A 511 -38.93 -31.74 -13.21
N THR A 512 -37.84 -32.41 -12.80
CA THR A 512 -36.49 -32.10 -13.25
C THR A 512 -36.00 -33.24 -14.12
N PHE A 513 -35.42 -32.92 -15.28
CA PHE A 513 -34.96 -33.89 -16.26
C PHE A 513 -33.69 -33.41 -16.97
N THR A 514 -32.88 -34.36 -17.43
CA THR A 514 -31.79 -34.08 -18.37
C THR A 514 -32.32 -34.18 -19.79
N ALA A 515 -32.04 -33.18 -20.63
CA ALA A 515 -32.48 -33.19 -22.01
C ALA A 515 -31.80 -34.30 -22.81
N SER A 516 -32.55 -35.31 -23.25
CA SER A 516 -31.99 -36.44 -24.02
C SER A 516 -31.77 -36.10 -25.50
N ALA A 517 -32.36 -35.02 -25.98
CA ALA A 517 -32.23 -34.49 -27.34
C ALA A 517 -32.31 -32.96 -27.32
N ASP A 518 -31.84 -32.33 -28.39
CA ASP A 518 -32.12 -30.90 -28.64
C ASP A 518 -33.60 -30.74 -28.96
N SER A 519 -34.19 -29.61 -28.53
CA SER A 519 -35.55 -29.27 -28.95
C SER A 519 -35.57 -28.75 -30.39
N HIS A 520 -36.75 -28.72 -31.02
CA HIS A 520 -36.92 -28.18 -32.36
C HIS A 520 -36.28 -26.78 -32.51
N PRO A 521 -35.45 -26.51 -33.53
CA PRO A 521 -34.64 -25.29 -33.59
C PRO A 521 -35.47 -24.01 -33.79
N THR A 522 -36.53 -24.05 -34.60
CA THR A 522 -37.34 -22.86 -34.93
C THR A 522 -38.75 -22.85 -34.32
N SER A 523 -39.31 -24.01 -33.99
CA SER A 523 -40.66 -24.18 -33.41
C SER A 523 -40.63 -25.06 -32.15
N PRO A 524 -39.76 -24.81 -31.16
CA PRO A 524 -39.75 -25.57 -29.91
C PRO A 524 -41.01 -25.26 -29.10
N LEU A 525 -41.64 -26.31 -28.60
CA LEU A 525 -42.87 -26.22 -27.82
C LEU A 525 -42.97 -27.39 -26.84
N VAL A 526 -43.81 -27.21 -25.82
CA VAL A 526 -44.22 -28.25 -24.88
C VAL A 526 -45.74 -28.38 -24.86
N ARG A 527 -46.21 -29.62 -24.90
CA ARG A 527 -47.63 -29.98 -24.78
C ARG A 527 -47.87 -30.55 -23.40
N ILE A 528 -48.78 -29.96 -22.64
CA ILE A 528 -49.17 -30.47 -21.33
C ILE A 528 -50.45 -31.28 -21.48
N TYR A 529 -50.36 -32.57 -21.21
CA TYR A 529 -51.49 -33.49 -21.20
C TYR A 529 -51.96 -33.77 -19.78
N GLN A 530 -53.25 -34.05 -19.61
CA GLN A 530 -53.70 -34.89 -18.50
C GLN A 530 -53.65 -36.35 -18.95
N ALA A 531 -53.08 -37.26 -18.16
CA ALA A 531 -53.06 -38.68 -18.49
C ALA A 531 -53.60 -39.55 -17.35
N PRO A 532 -54.34 -40.65 -17.65
CA PRO A 532 -54.61 -41.24 -18.98
C PRO A 532 -55.80 -40.61 -19.74
N ASN A 533 -55.83 -40.77 -21.07
CA ASN A 533 -56.90 -40.19 -21.92
C ASN A 533 -58.30 -40.78 -21.68
N THR A 534 -58.37 -41.96 -21.06
CA THR A 534 -59.62 -42.71 -20.89
C THR A 534 -60.47 -42.20 -19.74
N SER A 535 -59.93 -41.33 -18.89
CA SER A 535 -60.60 -40.80 -17.70
C SER A 535 -60.35 -39.30 -17.51
N VAL A 536 -60.27 -38.55 -18.61
CA VAL A 536 -60.07 -37.10 -18.59
C VAL A 536 -61.15 -36.40 -17.76
N GLY A 537 -60.75 -35.34 -17.08
CA GLY A 537 -61.65 -34.48 -16.31
C GLY A 537 -61.17 -33.05 -16.33
N GLN A 538 -61.84 -32.19 -15.58
CA GLN A 538 -61.53 -30.76 -15.58
C GLN A 538 -60.13 -30.51 -15.00
N CYS A 539 -59.26 -29.91 -15.80
CA CYS A 539 -57.94 -29.44 -15.39
C CYS A 539 -57.86 -27.92 -15.51
N THR A 540 -57.06 -27.31 -14.65
CA THR A 540 -56.65 -25.91 -14.74
C THR A 540 -55.14 -25.81 -14.83
N ILE A 541 -54.63 -24.82 -15.57
CA ILE A 541 -53.24 -24.38 -15.48
C ILE A 541 -53.27 -22.86 -15.44
N LYS A 542 -52.76 -22.26 -14.36
CA LYS A 542 -52.64 -20.81 -14.20
C LYS A 542 -51.39 -20.29 -14.90
N TRP A 543 -50.26 -20.98 -14.75
CA TRP A 543 -48.99 -20.66 -15.41
C TRP A 543 -48.12 -21.90 -15.57
N LEU A 544 -47.16 -21.84 -16.49
CA LEU A 544 -46.12 -22.85 -16.71
C LEU A 544 -44.76 -22.17 -16.77
N LYS A 545 -43.79 -22.67 -16.03
CA LYS A 545 -42.41 -22.20 -16.02
C LYS A 545 -41.50 -23.34 -16.48
N LEU A 546 -40.52 -23.03 -17.33
CA LEU A 546 -39.45 -23.94 -17.73
C LEU A 546 -38.14 -23.22 -17.54
N GLU A 547 -37.24 -23.80 -16.76
CA GLU A 547 -35.96 -23.18 -16.40
C GLU A 547 -34.82 -24.14 -16.70
N GLU A 548 -33.68 -23.62 -17.15
CA GLU A 548 -32.43 -24.38 -17.14
C GLU A 548 -31.94 -24.51 -15.67
N GLY A 549 -31.67 -25.73 -15.24
CA GLY A 549 -31.21 -26.04 -13.89
C GLY A 549 -31.98 -27.17 -13.19
N ASP A 550 -31.48 -27.51 -11.99
CA ASP A 550 -31.87 -28.72 -11.24
C ASP A 550 -32.93 -28.44 -10.18
N THR A 551 -33.29 -27.19 -9.99
CA THR A 551 -34.18 -26.74 -8.92
C THR A 551 -35.17 -25.74 -9.50
N ARG A 552 -36.44 -25.94 -9.18
CA ARG A 552 -37.49 -24.99 -9.55
C ARG A 552 -37.33 -23.71 -8.75
N THR A 553 -37.64 -22.58 -9.36
CA THR A 553 -37.75 -21.31 -8.65
C THR A 553 -39.20 -20.80 -8.72
N PRO A 554 -39.63 -19.91 -7.81
CA PRO A 554 -40.98 -19.34 -7.84
C PRO A 554 -41.28 -18.63 -9.18
N ASN A 555 -42.56 -18.59 -9.57
CA ASN A 555 -43.00 -17.88 -10.76
C ASN A 555 -43.25 -16.39 -10.46
N ILE A 556 -42.18 -15.68 -10.11
CA ILE A 556 -42.13 -14.23 -9.89
C ILE A 556 -41.17 -13.61 -10.89
N SER A 557 -41.26 -12.29 -11.10
CA SER A 557 -40.38 -11.61 -12.07
C SER A 557 -38.93 -11.50 -11.60
N GLN A 558 -38.73 -11.24 -10.29
CA GLN A 558 -37.43 -11.12 -9.64
C GLN A 558 -37.60 -11.31 -8.13
N PHE A 559 -36.55 -11.79 -7.48
CA PHE A 559 -36.41 -11.61 -6.04
C PHE A 559 -36.13 -10.12 -5.77
N LYS A 560 -36.69 -9.59 -4.69
CA LYS A 560 -36.46 -8.20 -4.26
C LYS A 560 -35.13 -8.06 -3.54
N TYR A 561 -34.72 -9.11 -2.84
CA TYR A 561 -33.54 -9.11 -1.98
C TYR A 561 -32.65 -10.32 -2.25
N PHE A 562 -31.34 -10.15 -2.05
CA PHE A 562 -30.37 -11.23 -1.95
C PHE A 562 -29.61 -11.11 -0.63
N GLY A 563 -29.29 -12.24 -0.02
CA GLY A 563 -28.59 -12.33 1.24
C GLY A 563 -27.24 -13.00 1.07
N GLU A 564 -26.21 -12.50 1.77
CA GLU A 564 -24.89 -13.10 1.81
C GLU A 564 -24.53 -13.52 3.25
N GLY A 565 -24.05 -14.75 3.41
CA GLY A 565 -23.75 -15.34 4.72
C GLY A 565 -22.64 -16.37 4.65
N LEU A 566 -21.87 -16.53 5.73
CA LEU A 566 -20.75 -17.49 5.78
C LEU A 566 -21.23 -18.95 5.86
N LYS A 567 -22.44 -19.19 6.35
CA LYS A 567 -23.00 -20.53 6.57
C LYS A 567 -23.91 -20.91 5.40
N ASP A 568 -23.88 -22.20 5.03
CA ASP A 568 -24.92 -22.78 4.17
C ASP A 568 -26.15 -23.12 5.03
N SER A 569 -26.86 -22.08 5.45
CA SER A 569 -28.00 -22.17 6.35
C SER A 569 -29.32 -22.15 5.57
N ASN A 570 -30.41 -22.62 6.20
CA ASN A 570 -31.77 -22.35 5.74
C ASN A 570 -32.44 -21.24 6.57
N ASN A 571 -31.74 -20.73 7.59
CA ASN A 571 -32.21 -19.65 8.44
C ASN A 571 -31.94 -18.30 7.75
N PRO A 572 -32.96 -17.50 7.43
CA PRO A 572 -32.77 -16.19 6.79
C PRO A 572 -31.96 -15.21 7.65
N ASN A 573 -31.90 -15.38 8.98
CA ASN A 573 -31.13 -14.53 9.89
C ASN A 573 -29.62 -14.81 9.87
N ASP A 574 -29.15 -15.87 9.21
CA ASP A 574 -27.72 -16.14 9.01
C ASP A 574 -27.13 -15.34 7.81
N TYR A 575 -27.95 -14.53 7.13
CA TYR A 575 -27.60 -13.75 5.94
C TYR A 575 -27.78 -12.25 6.17
N SER A 576 -26.87 -11.45 5.62
CA SER A 576 -27.05 -10.00 5.49
C SER A 576 -27.76 -9.71 4.17
N TRP A 577 -28.92 -9.06 4.22
CA TRP A 577 -29.79 -8.87 3.06
C TRP A 577 -29.63 -7.49 2.43
N ASP A 578 -29.50 -7.47 1.11
CA ASP A 578 -29.45 -6.28 0.27
C ASP A 578 -30.51 -6.37 -0.85
N ILE A 579 -30.85 -5.22 -1.45
CA ILE A 579 -31.76 -5.16 -2.60
C ILE A 579 -31.04 -5.65 -3.85
N THR A 580 -31.70 -6.51 -4.64
CA THR A 580 -31.14 -6.98 -5.91
C THR A 580 -30.98 -5.83 -6.91
N PRO A 581 -29.86 -5.75 -7.65
CA PRO A 581 -29.68 -4.72 -8.69
C PRO A 581 -30.82 -4.70 -9.71
N GLU A 582 -31.32 -5.88 -10.10
CA GLU A 582 -32.43 -6.04 -11.03
C GLU A 582 -33.72 -5.37 -10.50
N TYR A 583 -33.92 -5.34 -9.18
CA TYR A 583 -35.04 -4.65 -8.57
C TYR A 583 -34.91 -3.13 -8.63
N THR A 584 -33.72 -2.60 -8.38
CA THR A 584 -33.44 -1.15 -8.43
C THR A 584 -33.52 -0.61 -9.86
N GLU A 585 -32.90 -1.31 -10.83
CA GLU A 585 -32.85 -0.89 -12.23
C GLU A 585 -34.23 -0.89 -12.90
N LYS A 586 -35.08 -1.90 -12.60
CA LYS A 586 -36.44 -1.96 -13.14
C LYS A 586 -37.38 -0.93 -12.50
N GLY A 587 -37.17 -0.62 -11.22
CA GLY A 587 -37.87 0.48 -10.53
C GLY A 587 -37.58 1.83 -11.19
N LEU A 588 -36.31 2.10 -11.50
CA LEU A 588 -35.88 3.31 -12.21
C LEU A 588 -36.44 3.40 -13.64
N ASN A 589 -36.41 2.29 -14.40
CA ASN A 589 -36.92 2.28 -15.78
C ASN A 589 -38.45 2.46 -15.87
N ASN A 590 -39.21 2.10 -14.83
CA ASN A 590 -40.65 2.36 -14.77
C ASN A 590 -41.01 3.78 -14.26
N MET A 591 -40.06 4.48 -13.63
CA MET A 591 -40.20 5.84 -13.10
C MET A 591 -39.56 6.93 -13.98
N VAL A 592 -39.04 6.55 -15.16
CA VAL A 592 -38.44 7.51 -16.09
C VAL A 592 -38.96 7.22 -17.49
N SER A 593 -40.11 7.82 -17.83
CA SER A 593 -40.56 7.92 -19.22
C SER A 593 -39.77 9.03 -19.92
N LEU A 594 -39.17 8.73 -21.07
CA LEU A 594 -38.53 9.75 -21.93
C LEU A 594 -39.54 10.63 -22.68
N THR A 595 -40.84 10.35 -22.53
CA THR A 595 -41.91 11.00 -23.30
C THR A 595 -42.97 11.69 -22.45
N GLU A 596 -42.94 11.57 -21.12
CA GLU A 596 -43.88 12.20 -20.20
C GLU A 596 -43.15 12.77 -18.97
N PRO A 597 -43.45 14.00 -18.50
CA PRO A 597 -42.93 14.54 -17.25
C PRO A 597 -43.35 13.64 -16.08
N GLN A 598 -42.42 13.26 -15.20
CA GLN A 598 -42.71 12.37 -14.06
C GLN A 598 -42.36 13.00 -12.72
N LEU A 599 -43.25 12.78 -11.75
CA LEU A 599 -43.06 13.03 -10.32
C LEU A 599 -42.20 11.92 -9.73
N VAL A 600 -40.93 12.23 -9.41
CA VAL A 600 -40.07 11.35 -8.61
C VAL A 600 -40.10 11.86 -7.17
N GLU A 601 -40.65 11.08 -6.23
CA GLU A 601 -40.57 11.42 -4.81
C GLU A 601 -39.10 11.54 -4.38
N GLY A 602 -38.66 12.76 -4.07
CA GLY A 602 -37.28 13.10 -3.71
C GLY A 602 -36.67 14.20 -4.58
N LEU A 603 -37.24 14.48 -5.75
CA LEU A 603 -36.92 15.63 -6.59
C LEU A 603 -38.18 16.48 -6.70
N LYS A 604 -38.27 17.55 -5.90
CA LYS A 604 -39.37 18.51 -6.00
C LYS A 604 -39.41 19.10 -7.41
N ASN A 605 -40.45 18.71 -8.15
CA ASN A 605 -41.12 19.33 -9.29
C ASN A 605 -40.31 20.35 -10.10
N PHE A 606 -39.95 19.99 -11.33
CA PHE A 606 -39.55 20.97 -12.36
C PHE A 606 -40.75 21.55 -13.14
N GLU A 607 -41.99 21.14 -12.82
CA GLU A 607 -43.20 21.80 -13.37
C GLU A 607 -43.57 23.10 -12.62
N ASP A 608 -43.23 23.21 -11.33
CA ASP A 608 -43.57 24.37 -10.46
C ASP A 608 -42.39 25.36 -10.27
N GLY A 609 -41.43 25.34 -11.19
CA GLY A 609 -40.23 26.17 -11.10
C GLY A 609 -39.22 25.72 -10.02
N LEU A 610 -38.00 26.23 -10.12
CA LEU A 610 -36.92 25.92 -9.17
C LEU A 610 -37.27 26.55 -7.80
N GLN A 611 -37.39 25.76 -6.74
CA GLN A 611 -37.70 26.27 -5.38
C GLN A 611 -36.56 26.01 -4.39
N ILE A 612 -36.24 26.99 -3.54
CA ILE A 612 -35.33 26.84 -2.39
C ILE A 612 -36.08 27.32 -1.14
N ALA A 613 -36.10 26.49 -0.09
CA ALA A 613 -36.78 26.79 1.18
C ALA A 613 -38.29 27.11 1.08
N GLY A 614 -38.96 26.62 0.02
CA GLY A 614 -40.38 26.89 -0.21
C GLY A 614 -40.65 28.22 -0.91
N GLU A 615 -39.62 28.94 -1.32
CA GLU A 615 -39.73 30.12 -2.17
C GLU A 615 -39.26 29.84 -3.60
N GLU A 616 -40.01 30.38 -4.56
CA GLU A 616 -39.76 30.26 -5.99
C GLU A 616 -38.54 31.11 -6.40
N VAL A 617 -37.56 30.47 -7.05
CA VAL A 617 -36.23 31.05 -7.33
C VAL A 617 -36.19 31.74 -8.70
N ALA A 618 -37.19 31.53 -9.56
CA ALA A 618 -37.27 32.15 -10.88
C ALA A 618 -38.73 32.36 -11.31
N THR A 619 -39.31 33.53 -11.01
CA THR A 619 -40.61 33.93 -11.56
C THR A 619 -40.42 34.54 -12.96
N VAL A 620 -41.16 34.04 -13.94
CA VAL A 620 -41.23 34.63 -15.29
C VAL A 620 -42.20 35.81 -15.22
N ALA A 621 -41.78 37.01 -15.66
CA ALA A 621 -42.67 38.18 -15.67
C ALA A 621 -43.89 37.92 -16.56
N GLU A 622 -45.09 37.94 -15.98
CA GLU A 622 -46.35 37.78 -16.70
C GLU A 622 -46.84 39.13 -17.24
N SER A 623 -47.51 39.15 -18.40
CA SER A 623 -48.09 40.37 -18.97
C SER A 623 -49.51 40.12 -19.48
N THR A 624 -50.36 41.15 -19.47
CA THR A 624 -51.74 41.07 -19.98
C THR A 624 -51.82 40.93 -21.51
N GLY A 625 -50.70 41.02 -22.23
CA GLY A 625 -50.70 41.36 -23.66
C GLY A 625 -51.25 42.77 -23.91
N TRP A 626 -51.37 43.16 -25.18
CA TRP A 626 -51.91 44.46 -25.58
C TRP A 626 -53.43 44.46 -25.62
N LEU A 627 -54.06 45.25 -24.73
CA LEU A 627 -55.50 45.45 -24.59
C LEU A 627 -55.93 46.76 -25.25
N ALA A 628 -57.17 46.84 -25.74
CA ALA A 628 -57.66 48.02 -26.48
C ALA A 628 -58.08 49.18 -25.56
N LEU A 629 -57.83 50.42 -26.00
CA LEU A 629 -58.37 51.65 -25.41
C LEU A 629 -59.42 52.27 -26.35
N THR A 630 -60.60 52.53 -25.82
CA THR A 630 -61.74 53.03 -26.62
C THR A 630 -61.78 54.55 -26.65
N LEU A 631 -61.65 55.13 -27.84
CA LEU A 631 -61.79 56.57 -28.08
C LEU A 631 -63.24 57.04 -27.84
N VAL A 632 -63.40 58.29 -27.39
CA VAL A 632 -64.71 58.92 -27.24
C VAL A 632 -65.15 59.67 -28.51
N ASP A 633 -66.44 59.98 -28.62
CA ASP A 633 -66.98 60.77 -29.73
C ASP A 633 -66.21 62.06 -29.97
N GLY A 634 -65.88 62.34 -31.23
CA GLY A 634 -65.03 63.47 -31.65
C GLY A 634 -63.57 63.08 -31.89
N PHE A 635 -63.17 61.84 -31.60
CA PHE A 635 -61.86 61.28 -31.92
C PHE A 635 -62.00 59.98 -32.72
N GLU A 636 -61.00 59.68 -33.55
CA GLU A 636 -60.92 58.45 -34.32
C GLU A 636 -59.49 57.91 -34.37
N VAL A 637 -59.35 56.63 -34.74
CA VAL A 637 -58.04 55.98 -34.91
C VAL A 637 -57.32 56.63 -36.08
N ALA A 638 -56.09 57.08 -35.86
CA ALA A 638 -55.23 57.56 -36.93
C ALA A 638 -54.37 56.42 -37.49
N GLU A 639 -54.06 56.50 -38.78
CA GLU A 639 -53.12 55.61 -39.49
C GLU A 639 -53.34 54.09 -39.30
N ASN A 640 -54.58 53.67 -39.02
CA ASN A 640 -54.94 52.27 -38.69
C ASN A 640 -54.20 51.70 -37.47
N ASN A 641 -53.76 52.55 -36.54
CA ASN A 641 -53.00 52.18 -35.35
C ASN A 641 -53.82 52.44 -34.08
N PRO A 642 -54.74 51.53 -33.69
CA PRO A 642 -55.68 51.78 -32.61
C PRO A 642 -54.96 51.94 -31.27
N PRO A 643 -55.40 52.87 -30.39
CA PRO A 643 -54.86 52.99 -29.05
C PRO A 643 -55.01 51.71 -28.22
N GLN A 644 -53.94 51.30 -27.55
CA GLN A 644 -53.85 50.11 -26.72
C GLN A 644 -52.98 50.36 -25.48
N TYR A 645 -53.12 49.49 -24.49
CA TYR A 645 -52.28 49.46 -23.29
C TYR A 645 -51.82 48.03 -22.96
N LYS A 646 -50.76 47.90 -22.17
CA LYS A 646 -50.27 46.63 -21.63
C LYS A 646 -49.82 46.82 -20.19
N ILE A 647 -50.13 45.85 -19.35
CA ILE A 647 -49.63 45.76 -17.97
C ILE A 647 -48.63 44.60 -17.91
N THR A 648 -47.40 44.88 -17.48
CA THR A 648 -46.38 43.87 -17.18
C THR A 648 -46.23 43.79 -15.67
N TYR A 649 -46.50 42.60 -15.10
CA TYR A 649 -46.39 42.34 -13.66
C TYR A 649 -44.94 42.01 -13.34
N GLN A 650 -44.28 42.88 -12.59
CA GLN A 650 -42.89 42.72 -12.21
C GLN A 650 -42.78 41.85 -10.95
N ALA A 651 -41.68 41.09 -10.83
CA ALA A 651 -41.45 40.19 -9.69
C ALA A 651 -41.39 40.91 -8.34
N ASN A 652 -41.12 42.21 -8.32
CA ASN A 652 -41.11 43.04 -7.11
C ASN A 652 -42.52 43.51 -6.68
N GLY A 653 -43.57 43.08 -7.39
CA GLY A 653 -44.96 43.48 -7.14
C GLY A 653 -45.41 44.74 -7.89
N ASP A 654 -44.50 45.47 -8.54
CA ASP A 654 -44.84 46.64 -9.34
C ASP A 654 -45.49 46.25 -10.67
N ASN A 655 -46.32 47.15 -11.21
CA ASN A 655 -46.86 47.01 -12.55
C ASN A 655 -46.22 48.04 -13.48
N GLU A 656 -45.66 47.61 -14.61
CA GLU A 656 -45.25 48.52 -15.68
C GLU A 656 -46.40 48.69 -16.69
N ILE A 657 -46.84 49.92 -16.87
CA ILE A 657 -47.92 50.30 -17.77
C ILE A 657 -47.32 50.94 -19.02
N GLU A 658 -47.62 50.35 -20.17
CA GLU A 658 -47.21 50.85 -21.48
C GLU A 658 -48.44 51.17 -22.33
N PHE A 659 -48.36 52.24 -23.11
CA PHE A 659 -49.38 52.63 -24.08
C PHE A 659 -48.80 52.51 -25.50
N ARG A 660 -49.68 52.33 -26.50
CA ARG A 660 -49.33 52.48 -27.92
C ARG A 660 -50.55 52.87 -28.75
N GLY A 661 -50.30 53.26 -29.99
CA GLY A 661 -51.35 53.64 -30.94
C GLY A 661 -51.49 55.14 -31.11
N GLU A 662 -52.37 55.54 -32.01
CA GLU A 662 -52.52 56.91 -32.48
C GLU A 662 -54.00 57.33 -32.56
N PHE A 663 -54.25 58.59 -32.25
CA PHE A 663 -55.58 59.18 -32.35
C PHE A 663 -55.53 60.52 -33.10
N GLN A 664 -56.65 60.86 -33.73
CA GLN A 664 -56.89 62.16 -34.36
C GLN A 664 -58.28 62.67 -34.00
N LEU A 665 -58.55 63.94 -34.28
CA LEU A 665 -59.91 64.48 -34.27
C LEU A 665 -60.71 63.89 -35.44
N THR A 666 -62.01 63.63 -35.25
CA THR A 666 -62.87 63.08 -36.30
C THR A 666 -62.80 63.94 -37.58
N GLY A 667 -62.46 63.30 -38.70
CA GLY A 667 -62.25 63.97 -39.99
C GLY A 667 -60.83 64.47 -40.23
N GLY A 668 -59.86 64.12 -39.37
CA GLY A 668 -58.44 64.43 -39.54
C GLY A 668 -58.08 65.92 -39.42
N THR A 669 -58.88 66.71 -38.69
CA THR A 669 -58.62 68.14 -38.51
C THR A 669 -57.39 68.38 -37.64
N LYS A 670 -56.66 69.46 -37.92
CA LYS A 670 -55.47 69.86 -37.14
C LYS A 670 -55.82 70.16 -35.68
N PHE A 671 -54.94 69.75 -34.77
CA PHE A 671 -55.01 70.18 -33.39
C PHE A 671 -54.71 71.67 -33.26
N THR A 672 -55.18 72.30 -32.18
CA THR A 672 -54.83 73.67 -31.82
C THR A 672 -53.80 73.65 -30.71
N LYS A 673 -52.69 74.37 -30.91
CA LYS A 673 -51.62 74.50 -29.93
C LYS A 673 -52.16 74.93 -28.56
N ASP A 674 -51.57 74.36 -27.49
CA ASP A 674 -51.88 74.65 -26.09
C ASP A 674 -53.33 74.32 -25.66
N THR A 675 -54.13 73.67 -26.52
CA THR A 675 -55.49 73.23 -26.20
C THR A 675 -55.49 71.83 -25.61
N SER A 676 -56.27 71.59 -24.56
CA SER A 676 -56.36 70.26 -23.92
C SER A 676 -57.36 69.35 -24.64
N TYR A 677 -56.89 68.21 -25.12
CA TYR A 677 -57.68 67.17 -25.76
C TYR A 677 -57.74 65.91 -24.88
N TYR A 678 -58.92 65.28 -24.81
CA TYR A 678 -59.20 64.13 -23.96
C TYR A 678 -59.71 62.96 -24.83
N PRO A 679 -58.81 62.24 -25.53
CA PRO A 679 -59.20 61.22 -26.52
C PRO A 679 -59.98 60.04 -25.91
N PHE A 680 -59.85 59.82 -24.60
CA PHE A 680 -60.48 58.71 -23.88
C PHE A 680 -61.44 59.21 -22.78
N GLY A 681 -61.93 60.45 -22.83
CA GLY A 681 -62.81 60.96 -21.78
C GLY A 681 -63.07 62.46 -21.87
N ARG A 682 -63.30 63.10 -20.72
CA ARG A 682 -63.43 64.56 -20.59
C ARG A 682 -62.75 65.02 -19.30
N ALA A 683 -62.37 66.30 -19.24
CA ALA A 683 -61.83 66.90 -18.03
C ALA A 683 -62.80 66.71 -16.85
N ASN A 684 -62.32 66.13 -15.75
CA ASN A 684 -63.05 65.94 -14.49
C ASN A 684 -64.38 65.15 -14.61
N GLN A 685 -64.50 64.24 -15.59
CA GLN A 685 -65.67 63.35 -15.76
C GLN A 685 -65.24 61.89 -15.94
N ALA A 686 -66.21 60.96 -16.05
CA ALA A 686 -65.93 59.55 -16.34
C ALA A 686 -65.12 59.40 -17.64
N THR A 687 -64.15 58.49 -17.63
CA THR A 687 -63.22 58.24 -18.73
C THR A 687 -63.30 56.77 -19.14
N ASN A 688 -62.88 56.48 -20.36
CA ASN A 688 -62.68 55.13 -20.88
C ASN A 688 -61.30 54.55 -20.51
N ILE A 689 -60.53 55.23 -19.65
CA ILE A 689 -59.28 54.70 -19.12
C ILE A 689 -59.61 53.74 -17.98
N PRO A 690 -59.24 52.45 -18.06
CA PRO A 690 -59.49 51.50 -16.99
C PRO A 690 -58.88 51.95 -15.66
N ASN A 691 -59.59 51.73 -14.55
CA ASN A 691 -59.12 52.09 -13.21
C ASN A 691 -57.79 51.40 -12.83
N GLU A 692 -57.54 50.21 -13.39
CA GLU A 692 -56.26 49.49 -13.23
C GLU A 692 -55.06 50.24 -13.83
N LEU A 693 -55.28 51.24 -14.69
CA LEU A 693 -54.21 52.09 -15.24
C LEU A 693 -53.94 53.32 -14.39
N LYS A 694 -54.67 53.55 -13.29
CA LYS A 694 -54.44 54.70 -12.43
C LYS A 694 -52.99 54.76 -11.90
N PRO A 695 -52.22 55.81 -12.21
CA PRO A 695 -50.87 55.94 -11.67
C PRO A 695 -50.90 56.48 -10.23
N ASP A 696 -49.87 56.16 -9.43
CA ASP A 696 -49.72 56.66 -8.04
C ASP A 696 -49.53 58.18 -7.98
N ARG A 697 -48.95 58.75 -9.04
CA ARG A 697 -48.75 60.18 -9.29
C ARG A 697 -49.03 60.44 -10.76
N THR A 698 -49.49 61.64 -11.13
CA THR A 698 -49.75 61.98 -12.53
C THR A 698 -48.54 61.64 -13.40
N ALA A 699 -48.72 60.73 -14.35
CA ALA A 699 -47.68 60.29 -15.26
C ALA A 699 -47.66 61.23 -16.47
N PHE A 700 -46.47 61.64 -16.90
CA PHE A 700 -46.28 62.53 -18.04
C PHE A 700 -45.49 61.81 -19.14
N GLY A 701 -45.83 62.12 -20.38
CA GLY A 701 -45.10 61.67 -21.56
C GLY A 701 -45.12 62.75 -22.64
N TYR A 702 -44.46 62.47 -23.75
CA TYR A 702 -44.45 63.36 -24.90
C TYR A 702 -44.90 62.57 -26.13
N GLY A 703 -46.06 62.92 -26.68
CA GLY A 703 -46.62 62.28 -27.87
C GLY A 703 -46.16 63.02 -29.11
N ALA A 704 -45.59 62.31 -30.07
CA ALA A 704 -45.28 62.89 -31.37
C ALA A 704 -46.59 63.15 -32.15
N THR A 705 -46.68 64.32 -32.78
CA THR A 705 -47.73 64.64 -33.74
C THR A 705 -47.25 64.29 -35.16
N SER A 706 -48.15 64.33 -36.15
CA SER A 706 -47.79 64.09 -37.56
C SER A 706 -46.74 65.05 -38.14
N THR A 707 -46.48 66.18 -37.47
CA THR A 707 -45.43 67.15 -37.83
C THR A 707 -44.09 66.87 -37.14
N GLY A 708 -44.04 65.90 -36.22
CA GLY A 708 -42.89 65.61 -35.38
C GLY A 708 -42.64 66.60 -34.25
N VAL A 709 -43.40 67.70 -34.16
CA VAL A 709 -43.27 68.69 -33.08
C VAL A 709 -43.74 68.09 -31.77
N GLY A 710 -44.86 67.36 -31.78
CA GLY A 710 -45.41 66.66 -30.62
C GLY A 710 -46.14 67.53 -29.61
N GLY A 711 -46.41 66.96 -28.44
CA GLY A 711 -47.07 67.64 -27.33
C GLY A 711 -47.08 66.81 -26.05
N ARG A 712 -47.52 67.43 -24.95
CA ARG A 712 -47.52 66.81 -23.63
C ARG A 712 -48.68 65.81 -23.52
N LEU A 713 -48.37 64.59 -23.12
CA LEU A 713 -49.34 63.58 -22.70
C LEU A 713 -49.33 63.49 -21.17
N ALA A 714 -50.49 63.22 -20.57
CA ALA A 714 -50.54 62.86 -19.16
C ALA A 714 -51.68 61.90 -18.84
N VAL A 715 -51.44 60.99 -17.89
CA VAL A 715 -52.50 60.25 -17.17
C VAL A 715 -52.52 60.72 -15.72
N THR A 716 -53.64 61.27 -15.27
CA THR A 716 -53.80 61.79 -13.91
C THR A 716 -54.17 60.72 -12.90
N THR A 717 -53.96 60.99 -11.61
CA THR A 717 -54.34 60.09 -10.50
C THR A 717 -55.85 59.85 -10.37
N THR A 718 -56.67 60.71 -10.95
CA THR A 718 -58.07 60.42 -11.30
C THR A 718 -58.06 60.04 -12.78
N PRO A 719 -58.03 58.76 -13.18
CA PRO A 719 -57.47 58.22 -14.44
C PRO A 719 -58.01 58.91 -15.70
N THR A 720 -57.44 60.07 -16.02
CA THR A 720 -57.84 60.92 -17.14
C THR A 720 -56.62 61.11 -18.02
N PHE A 721 -56.79 60.77 -19.29
CA PHE A 721 -55.75 60.93 -20.29
C PHE A 721 -55.93 62.28 -21.00
N VAL A 722 -54.88 63.10 -21.01
CA VAL A 722 -54.88 64.41 -21.66
C VAL A 722 -53.71 64.53 -22.63
N PHE A 723 -53.97 65.16 -23.77
CA PHE A 723 -52.97 65.59 -24.73
C PHE A 723 -53.03 67.12 -24.91
N ILE A 724 -51.88 67.77 -24.86
CA ILE A 724 -51.73 69.22 -25.11
C ILE A 724 -50.68 69.39 -26.23
N PRO A 725 -51.09 69.71 -27.47
CA PRO A 725 -50.20 69.85 -28.61
C PRO A 725 -49.25 71.04 -28.47
N GLY A 726 -47.99 70.87 -28.89
CA GLY A 726 -46.98 71.93 -28.95
C GLY A 726 -47.06 72.81 -30.20
N ASP A 727 -47.84 72.39 -31.21
CA ASP A 727 -48.09 73.10 -32.47
C ASP A 727 -49.56 72.98 -32.92
N SER A 728 -49.93 73.78 -33.93
CA SER A 728 -51.30 73.78 -34.50
C SER A 728 -51.39 73.08 -35.86
N ASP A 729 -50.34 72.36 -36.28
CA ASP A 729 -50.25 71.76 -37.62
C ASP A 729 -50.38 70.22 -37.61
N GLY A 730 -50.23 69.58 -36.45
CA GLY A 730 -50.42 68.14 -36.27
C GLY A 730 -51.87 67.69 -36.46
N THR A 731 -52.08 66.61 -37.21
CA THR A 731 -53.39 66.00 -37.48
C THR A 731 -53.68 64.77 -36.61
N TYR A 732 -52.65 64.06 -36.16
CA TYR A 732 -52.77 62.96 -35.19
C TYR A 732 -51.67 63.03 -34.14
N CYS A 733 -51.83 62.29 -33.03
CA CYS A 733 -50.86 62.15 -31.96
C CYS A 733 -50.64 60.67 -31.60
N SER A 734 -49.38 60.26 -31.45
CA SER A 734 -48.99 58.93 -30.96
C SER A 734 -48.89 58.93 -29.44
N ILE A 735 -49.49 57.92 -28.79
CA ILE A 735 -49.43 57.76 -27.33
C ILE A 735 -48.33 56.80 -26.86
N SER A 736 -47.65 56.15 -27.81
CA SER A 736 -46.62 55.12 -27.57
C SER A 736 -45.49 55.52 -26.60
N PRO A 737 -45.03 56.78 -26.56
CA PRO A 737 -43.98 57.18 -25.63
C PRO A 737 -44.41 57.26 -24.16
N LEU A 738 -45.71 57.17 -23.86
CA LEU A 738 -46.20 57.23 -22.49
C LEU A 738 -46.09 55.84 -21.84
N ARG A 739 -45.29 55.77 -20.77
CA ARG A 739 -45.17 54.59 -19.90
C ARG A 739 -44.90 55.02 -18.47
N TYR A 740 -45.35 54.23 -17.50
CA TYR A 740 -45.08 54.48 -16.08
C TYR A 740 -45.20 53.21 -15.24
N THR A 741 -44.53 53.22 -14.10
CA THR A 741 -44.62 52.16 -13.09
C THR A 741 -45.69 52.54 -12.06
N GLN A 742 -46.58 51.62 -11.75
CA GLN A 742 -47.45 51.65 -10.56
C GLN A 742 -46.82 50.78 -9.49
N THR A 743 -46.57 51.36 -8.32
CA THR A 743 -46.04 50.63 -7.18
C THR A 743 -47.21 50.05 -6.40
N LYS A 744 -47.35 48.72 -6.37
CA LYS A 744 -48.27 48.11 -5.39
C LYS A 744 -47.62 48.24 -4.02
N LYS A 745 -48.26 49.02 -3.14
CA LYS A 745 -47.92 49.02 -1.71
C LYS A 745 -48.46 47.78 -1.01
#